data_AF-A0ABD2ZRJ1-F1
#
_entry.id   AF-A0ABD2ZRJ1-F1
#
_cell.length_a   1.000
_cell.length_b   1.000
_cell.length_c   1.000
_cell.angle_alpha   90.00
_cell.angle_beta   90.00
_cell.angle_gamma   90.00
#
_symmetry.space_group_name_H-M   'P 1'
#
loop_
_entity.id
_entity.type
_entity.pdbx_description
1 polymer ?
#
loop_
_entity_poly.entity_id
_entity_poly.type
_entity_poly.pdbx_seq_one_letter_code
_entity_poly.pdbx_strand_id
1 'polypeptide(L)'
;MKQLDLSNNTFNGSIPLELYELVELTDLLLNNNTLAGPISPFIANLSNLQTLSLYQNNLKGSLPREIGMLGNLQILYLYDNQLSGEIPEEIGNCSGLQMIDFFGNQFSGQIPTTIGRLKQLNFLHLRQNDLSGEIPASLGNCHQLTILDLADNSLSGGIPPTFGNLQDLQEFMLYNNSLEGSIPDELIKLSNLTRINLSKNKLNGDIAALCSSHSFLSFDVTDNAFDQEIPSQLGNSPAFERLRLGNNQSLLSLCKKLTHLDLNNNLLSGPIPSWLGTLPLLGELKLSSNRFSGSLPQELFNCSKLLVLAISDNSLNGTLPSEIGRLNSLNILSLDSNQLSGPIPSTIGGLSKLYELHLARNSLSGEIPSEIGSLQNLQSILDLSYNNLTGPIPSSMGMLTKLEALDLSHNTLSGEVPPKVGEMISLGRLNLSYNNLQGKLDKRYAHWPVETFVGNSLLCGSPLENCKDLKSNRNSGLSQSSVVVISAISTVVAIILLLLGAALFFKSRREAMAKASSEGSYAYSSSSSSQAHKRPLFQQQHAARRDIRWEDIMDATNNLSEEFMTGSGGSGTIYRAELFIGETVAIKKIRRKDDPMLDKSFAREINTLGRIRHRHLVKLLGYCNNKGEGSNLLIYEFMENGSVWDWLHKQPMNHKKKKSSYGYIAPEYAYSLKATEKSDVYSMGIVLMELASGRMPTDGNFGEDIDMVRWVESRIEMQGSAREELIDPSLKPLLPHEENGAFQVLDIALQCTKTAPCERPTSRQACYILLHIFSYRMAHYEKMSPDPYV
;
A
#
# COMPACT_ATOMS: atom_id res chain seq x y z
N MET A 1 4.36 -20.64 -44.75
CA MET A 1 4.87 -19.64 -43.77
C MET A 1 5.07 -20.37 -42.46
N LYS A 2 6.24 -20.27 -41.81
CA LYS A 2 6.54 -21.03 -40.58
C LYS A 2 6.33 -20.22 -39.30
N GLN A 3 6.55 -18.92 -39.34
CA GLN A 3 6.37 -18.07 -38.17
C GLN A 3 5.45 -16.91 -38.54
N LEU A 4 4.50 -16.62 -37.66
CA LEU A 4 3.63 -15.46 -37.73
C LEU A 4 3.64 -14.76 -36.38
N ASP A 5 4.32 -13.62 -36.33
CA ASP A 5 4.35 -12.75 -35.17
C ASP A 5 3.61 -11.44 -35.49
N LEU A 6 2.45 -11.29 -34.84
CA LEU A 6 1.63 -10.08 -34.84
C LEU A 6 1.47 -9.52 -33.42
N SER A 7 2.35 -9.92 -32.50
CA SER A 7 2.29 -9.51 -31.11
C SER A 7 2.52 -8.01 -30.95
N ASN A 8 2.13 -7.45 -29.80
CA ASN A 8 2.37 -6.04 -29.45
C ASN A 8 1.78 -5.04 -30.45
N ASN A 9 0.53 -5.27 -30.86
CA ASN A 9 -0.19 -4.42 -31.80
C ASN A 9 -1.53 -3.99 -31.21
N THR A 10 -2.38 -3.37 -32.04
CA THR A 10 -3.75 -2.96 -31.68
C THR A 10 -4.83 -3.75 -32.42
N PHE A 11 -4.49 -4.95 -32.91
CA PHE A 11 -5.44 -5.79 -33.63
C PHE A 11 -6.62 -6.13 -32.72
N ASN A 12 -7.82 -6.07 -33.29
CA ASN A 12 -9.09 -6.27 -32.60
C ASN A 12 -9.97 -7.25 -33.37
N GLY A 13 -11.13 -7.58 -32.81
CA GLY A 13 -12.01 -8.60 -33.39
C GLY A 13 -11.50 -10.01 -33.14
N SER A 14 -12.07 -11.00 -33.82
CA SER A 14 -11.71 -12.41 -33.67
C SER A 14 -10.50 -12.81 -34.50
N ILE A 15 -9.81 -13.87 -34.06
CA ILE A 15 -8.79 -14.52 -34.87
C ILE A 15 -9.45 -15.03 -36.17
N PRO A 16 -9.01 -14.59 -37.35
CA PRO A 16 -9.63 -14.96 -38.62
C PRO A 16 -9.45 -16.46 -38.90
N LEU A 17 -10.46 -17.09 -39.49
CA LEU A 17 -10.45 -18.54 -39.73
C LEU A 17 -9.38 -18.96 -40.76
N GLU A 18 -9.08 -18.07 -41.69
CA GLU A 18 -8.09 -18.23 -42.75
C GLU A 18 -6.67 -18.40 -42.19
N LEU A 19 -6.41 -17.90 -40.96
CA LEU A 19 -5.13 -18.11 -40.29
C LEU A 19 -4.85 -19.60 -40.04
N TYR A 20 -5.89 -20.39 -39.79
CA TYR A 20 -5.78 -21.83 -39.57
C TYR A 20 -5.50 -22.63 -40.87
N GLU A 21 -5.44 -21.98 -42.03
CA GLU A 21 -5.00 -22.60 -43.29
C GLU A 21 -3.47 -22.60 -43.45
N LEU A 22 -2.75 -21.91 -42.57
CA LEU A 22 -1.30 -21.80 -42.57
C LEU A 22 -0.64 -23.03 -41.90
N VAL A 23 -0.91 -24.22 -42.43
CA VAL A 23 -0.55 -25.53 -41.83
C VAL A 23 0.95 -25.76 -41.58
N GLU A 24 1.82 -24.97 -42.21
CA GLU A 24 3.28 -25.01 -42.02
C GLU A 24 3.75 -24.18 -40.80
N LEU A 25 2.86 -23.52 -40.07
CA LEU A 25 3.21 -22.71 -38.91
C LEU A 25 3.78 -23.55 -37.76
N THR A 26 4.92 -23.11 -37.25
CA THR A 26 5.58 -23.57 -36.03
C THR A 26 5.38 -22.57 -34.89
N ASP A 27 5.29 -21.27 -35.20
CA ASP A 27 5.17 -20.22 -34.18
C ASP A 27 4.04 -19.26 -34.54
N LEU A 28 3.08 -19.12 -33.64
CA LEU A 28 1.95 -18.20 -33.75
C LEU A 28 1.92 -17.30 -32.52
N LEU A 29 2.36 -16.05 -32.70
CA LEU A 29 2.44 -15.04 -31.65
C LEU A 29 1.44 -13.93 -31.93
N LEU A 30 0.33 -13.91 -31.19
CA LEU A 30 -0.73 -12.91 -31.29
C LEU A 30 -0.94 -12.14 -29.97
N ASN A 31 -0.06 -12.33 -28.99
CA ASN A 31 -0.15 -11.73 -27.66
C ASN A 31 -0.06 -10.20 -27.67
N ASN A 32 -0.48 -9.55 -26.58
CA ASN A 32 -0.46 -8.10 -26.41
C ASN A 32 -1.21 -7.37 -27.55
N ASN A 33 -2.46 -7.75 -27.74
CA ASN A 33 -3.38 -7.13 -28.69
C ASN A 33 -4.75 -6.89 -27.99
N THR A 34 -5.78 -6.58 -28.77
CA THR A 34 -7.16 -6.45 -28.27
C THR A 34 -8.10 -7.48 -28.92
N LEU A 35 -7.54 -8.62 -29.37
CA LEU A 35 -8.29 -9.70 -29.99
C LEU A 35 -9.32 -10.25 -29.01
N ALA A 36 -10.50 -10.58 -29.51
CA ALA A 36 -11.64 -10.99 -28.71
C ALA A 36 -12.37 -12.17 -29.34
N GLY A 37 -13.23 -12.84 -28.58
CA GLY A 37 -13.92 -14.03 -29.06
C GLY A 37 -13.18 -15.32 -28.72
N PRO A 38 -13.69 -16.48 -29.15
CA PRO A 38 -13.15 -17.78 -28.79
C PRO A 38 -11.93 -18.17 -29.61
N ILE A 39 -11.11 -19.04 -29.03
CA ILE A 39 -10.11 -19.81 -29.79
C ILE A 39 -10.87 -20.86 -30.60
N SER A 40 -10.73 -20.82 -31.92
CA SER A 40 -11.47 -21.72 -32.82
C SER A 40 -10.93 -23.15 -32.73
N PRO A 41 -11.79 -24.19 -32.78
CA PRO A 41 -11.37 -25.59 -32.91
C PRO A 41 -10.49 -25.86 -34.13
N PHE A 42 -10.55 -25.03 -35.17
CA PHE A 42 -9.67 -25.12 -36.34
C PHE A 42 -8.18 -24.91 -36.01
N ILE A 43 -7.83 -24.50 -34.78
CA ILE A 43 -6.45 -24.52 -34.31
C ILE A 43 -5.77 -25.88 -34.53
N ALA A 44 -6.52 -27.00 -34.49
CA ALA A 44 -6.00 -28.33 -34.77
C ALA A 44 -5.38 -28.51 -36.17
N ASN A 45 -5.71 -27.65 -37.14
CA ASN A 45 -5.09 -27.69 -38.46
C ASN A 45 -3.62 -27.29 -38.44
N LEU A 46 -3.17 -26.55 -37.42
CA LEU A 46 -1.79 -26.11 -37.26
C LEU A 46 -0.94 -27.20 -36.59
N SER A 47 -0.94 -28.43 -37.13
CA SER A 47 -0.31 -29.61 -36.49
C SER A 47 1.21 -29.49 -36.28
N ASN A 48 1.88 -28.58 -36.98
CA ASN A 48 3.30 -28.29 -36.84
C ASN A 48 3.63 -27.28 -35.73
N LEU A 49 2.61 -26.71 -35.08
CA LEU A 49 2.77 -25.64 -34.12
C LEU A 49 3.54 -26.10 -32.88
N GLN A 50 4.58 -25.36 -32.54
CA GLN A 50 5.46 -25.53 -31.38
C GLN A 50 5.20 -24.44 -30.34
N THR A 51 4.93 -23.22 -30.79
CA THR A 51 4.66 -22.07 -29.91
C THR A 51 3.30 -21.46 -30.24
N LEU A 52 2.41 -21.42 -29.25
CA LEU A 52 1.16 -20.67 -29.30
C LEU A 52 1.11 -19.64 -28.19
N SER A 53 1.19 -18.36 -28.56
CA SER A 53 1.20 -17.24 -27.63
C SER A 53 0.03 -16.29 -27.91
N LEU A 54 -0.97 -16.31 -27.03
CA LEU A 54 -2.21 -15.53 -27.14
C LEU A 54 -2.48 -14.63 -25.91
N TYR A 55 -1.52 -14.53 -24.99
CA TYR A 55 -1.68 -13.82 -23.73
C TYR A 55 -1.97 -12.30 -23.88
N GLN A 56 -2.51 -11.67 -22.84
CA GLN A 56 -2.87 -10.24 -22.81
C GLN A 56 -3.72 -9.82 -24.01
N ASN A 57 -4.88 -10.46 -24.14
CA ASN A 57 -5.93 -10.14 -25.10
C ASN A 57 -7.30 -10.14 -24.39
N ASN A 58 -8.39 -10.04 -25.15
CA ASN A 58 -9.77 -10.15 -24.65
C ASN A 58 -10.43 -11.46 -25.11
N LEU A 59 -9.65 -12.54 -25.28
CA LEU A 59 -10.18 -13.83 -25.72
C LEU A 59 -11.08 -14.42 -24.64
N LYS A 60 -12.17 -15.07 -25.05
CA LYS A 60 -13.23 -15.55 -24.15
C LYS A 60 -13.74 -16.93 -24.55
N GLY A 61 -14.46 -17.59 -23.64
CA GLY A 61 -14.97 -18.94 -23.88
C GLY A 61 -13.95 -20.03 -23.55
N SER A 62 -14.29 -21.28 -23.84
CA SER A 62 -13.48 -22.44 -23.48
C SER A 62 -12.27 -22.64 -24.38
N LEU A 63 -11.20 -23.20 -23.80
CA LEU A 63 -10.09 -23.76 -24.57
C LEU A 63 -10.62 -24.99 -25.34
N PRO A 64 -10.62 -25.01 -26.69
CA PRO A 64 -11.14 -26.14 -27.45
C PRO A 64 -10.33 -27.41 -27.17
N ARG A 65 -11.02 -28.55 -27.02
CA ARG A 65 -10.40 -29.88 -26.85
C ARG A 65 -9.47 -30.26 -28.00
N GLU A 66 -9.72 -29.69 -29.18
CA GLU A 66 -8.91 -29.86 -30.38
C GLU A 66 -7.46 -29.37 -30.19
N ILE A 67 -7.17 -28.60 -29.14
CA ILE A 67 -5.79 -28.26 -28.74
C ILE A 67 -4.94 -29.52 -28.56
N GLY A 68 -5.53 -30.63 -28.10
CA GLY A 68 -4.85 -31.92 -27.91
C GLY A 68 -4.36 -32.58 -29.20
N MET A 69 -4.72 -32.06 -30.37
CA MET A 69 -4.22 -32.52 -31.67
C MET A 69 -2.85 -31.93 -32.02
N LEU A 70 -2.39 -30.92 -31.28
CA LEU A 70 -1.12 -30.23 -31.51
C LEU A 70 0.04 -30.98 -30.86
N GLY A 71 0.35 -32.18 -31.36
CA GLY A 71 1.36 -33.07 -30.77
C GLY A 71 2.79 -32.50 -30.70
N ASN A 72 3.09 -31.47 -31.52
CA ASN A 72 4.38 -30.78 -31.55
C ASN A 72 4.45 -29.56 -30.62
N LEU A 73 3.35 -29.19 -29.95
CA LEU A 73 3.27 -28.00 -29.14
C LEU A 73 4.18 -28.11 -27.91
N GLN A 74 5.02 -27.11 -27.70
CA GLN A 74 5.99 -27.01 -26.60
C GLN A 74 5.63 -25.88 -25.64
N ILE A 75 5.17 -24.74 -26.17
CA ILE A 75 4.86 -23.55 -25.39
C ILE A 75 3.42 -23.13 -25.67
N LEU A 76 2.63 -23.02 -24.60
CA LEU A 76 1.25 -22.58 -24.65
C LEU A 76 1.00 -21.47 -23.60
N TYR A 77 0.92 -20.22 -24.07
CA TYR A 77 0.69 -19.06 -23.22
C TYR A 77 -0.65 -18.40 -23.52
N LEU A 78 -1.57 -18.45 -22.56
CA LEU A 78 -2.92 -17.92 -22.65
C LEU A 78 -3.25 -16.91 -21.52
N TYR A 79 -2.28 -16.56 -20.68
CA TYR A 79 -2.50 -15.72 -19.50
C TYR A 79 -3.07 -14.33 -19.80
N ASP A 80 -3.68 -13.69 -18.79
CA ASP A 80 -4.37 -12.40 -18.89
C ASP A 80 -5.37 -12.35 -20.06
N ASN A 81 -6.38 -13.22 -20.04
CA ASN A 81 -7.50 -13.21 -20.96
C ASN A 81 -8.82 -13.36 -20.17
N GLN A 82 -9.93 -13.62 -20.86
CA GLN A 82 -11.25 -13.92 -20.28
C GLN A 82 -11.68 -15.36 -20.62
N LEU A 83 -10.73 -16.27 -20.80
CA LEU A 83 -11.01 -17.68 -21.11
C LEU A 83 -11.68 -18.33 -19.90
N SER A 84 -12.67 -19.19 -20.15
CA SER A 84 -13.58 -19.70 -19.13
C SER A 84 -13.94 -21.17 -19.36
N GLY A 85 -14.47 -21.85 -18.35
CA GLY A 85 -14.83 -23.27 -18.45
C GLY A 85 -13.66 -24.19 -18.11
N GLU A 86 -13.80 -25.48 -18.36
CA GLU A 86 -12.80 -26.47 -17.94
C GLU A 86 -11.56 -26.47 -18.84
N ILE A 87 -10.42 -26.82 -18.25
CA ILE A 87 -9.22 -27.18 -19.03
C ILE A 87 -9.49 -28.57 -19.64
N PRO A 88 -9.41 -28.75 -20.97
CA PRO A 88 -9.74 -30.03 -21.61
C PRO A 88 -8.72 -31.12 -21.26
N GLU A 89 -9.18 -32.34 -20.98
CA GLU A 89 -8.34 -33.52 -20.74
C GLU A 89 -7.45 -33.88 -21.96
N GLU A 90 -7.86 -33.47 -23.15
CA GLU A 90 -7.08 -33.66 -24.36
C GLU A 90 -5.75 -32.90 -24.36
N ILE A 91 -5.56 -31.88 -23.49
CA ILE A 91 -4.27 -31.18 -23.37
C ILE A 91 -3.11 -32.14 -23.04
N GLY A 92 -3.38 -33.24 -22.33
CA GLY A 92 -2.38 -34.26 -22.03
C GLY A 92 -1.92 -35.09 -23.23
N ASN A 93 -2.53 -34.91 -24.42
CA ASN A 93 -2.07 -35.53 -25.66
C ASN A 93 -0.93 -34.75 -26.33
N CYS A 94 -0.70 -33.49 -25.94
CA CYS A 94 0.39 -32.67 -26.45
C CYS A 94 1.72 -33.04 -25.77
N SER A 95 2.24 -34.24 -26.02
CA SER A 95 3.38 -34.83 -25.29
C SER A 95 4.68 -34.02 -25.33
N GLY A 96 4.81 -33.06 -26.25
CA GLY A 96 5.93 -32.13 -26.34
C GLY A 96 5.83 -30.91 -25.42
N LEU A 97 4.71 -30.69 -24.72
CA LEU A 97 4.50 -29.50 -23.91
C LEU A 97 5.53 -29.39 -22.78
N GLN A 98 6.17 -28.23 -22.72
CA GLN A 98 7.18 -27.83 -21.76
C GLN A 98 6.67 -26.71 -20.85
N MET A 99 5.93 -25.75 -21.40
CA MET A 99 5.46 -24.59 -20.65
C MET A 99 3.97 -24.33 -20.90
N ILE A 100 3.20 -24.29 -19.81
CA ILE A 100 1.78 -23.93 -19.80
C ILE A 100 1.60 -22.74 -18.85
N ASP A 101 1.12 -21.61 -19.39
CA ASP A 101 0.76 -20.44 -18.58
C ASP A 101 -0.66 -19.95 -18.88
N PHE A 102 -1.57 -20.20 -17.95
CA PHE A 102 -2.98 -19.80 -17.99
C PHE A 102 -3.33 -18.75 -16.92
N PHE A 103 -2.33 -18.10 -16.33
CA PHE A 103 -2.53 -17.13 -15.26
C PHE A 103 -3.61 -16.07 -15.57
N GLY A 104 -4.45 -15.71 -14.60
CA GLY A 104 -5.36 -14.57 -14.73
C GLY A 104 -6.44 -14.77 -15.80
N ASN A 105 -7.15 -15.90 -15.72
CA ASN A 105 -8.31 -16.22 -16.55
C ASN A 105 -9.51 -16.60 -15.65
N GLN A 106 -10.54 -17.24 -16.21
CA GLN A 106 -11.74 -17.73 -15.54
C GLN A 106 -11.90 -19.25 -15.73
N PHE A 107 -10.79 -19.99 -15.86
CA PHE A 107 -10.86 -21.45 -15.97
C PHE A 107 -11.43 -22.05 -14.68
N SER A 108 -12.38 -22.97 -14.83
CA SER A 108 -13.12 -23.59 -13.74
C SER A 108 -13.00 -25.11 -13.76
N GLY A 109 -13.61 -25.81 -12.80
CA GLY A 109 -13.56 -27.27 -12.72
C GLY A 109 -12.22 -27.79 -12.17
N GLN A 110 -11.91 -29.05 -12.44
CA GLN A 110 -10.72 -29.71 -11.90
C GLN A 110 -9.50 -29.51 -12.80
N ILE A 111 -8.30 -29.60 -12.21
CA ILE A 111 -7.06 -29.73 -12.99
C ILE A 111 -7.07 -31.12 -13.65
N PRO A 112 -6.95 -31.23 -14.98
CA PRO A 112 -7.01 -32.51 -15.69
C PRO A 112 -5.92 -33.49 -15.25
N THR A 113 -6.30 -34.73 -14.97
CA THR A 113 -5.34 -35.76 -14.54
C THR A 113 -4.34 -36.11 -15.64
N THR A 114 -4.73 -35.90 -16.89
CA THR A 114 -3.94 -36.11 -18.11
C THR A 114 -2.73 -35.19 -18.25
N ILE A 115 -2.67 -34.05 -17.55
CA ILE A 115 -1.45 -33.20 -17.50
C ILE A 115 -0.25 -34.01 -16.98
N GLY A 116 -0.49 -34.98 -16.10
CA GLY A 116 0.53 -35.92 -15.63
C GLY A 116 1.22 -36.78 -16.71
N ARG A 117 0.71 -36.78 -17.95
CA ARG A 117 1.34 -37.44 -19.10
C ARG A 117 2.43 -36.58 -19.76
N LEU A 118 2.47 -35.28 -19.48
CA LEU A 118 3.37 -34.32 -20.10
C LEU A 118 4.78 -34.39 -19.48
N LYS A 119 5.57 -35.38 -19.91
CA LYS A 119 6.89 -35.69 -19.32
C LYS A 119 7.95 -34.61 -19.50
N GLN A 120 7.76 -33.69 -20.44
CA GLN A 120 8.67 -32.57 -20.71
C GLN A 120 8.26 -31.28 -19.98
N LEU A 121 7.14 -31.30 -19.25
CA LEU A 121 6.60 -30.11 -18.60
C LEU A 121 7.57 -29.64 -17.50
N ASN A 122 8.09 -28.43 -17.66
CA ASN A 122 8.96 -27.76 -16.72
C ASN A 122 8.31 -26.55 -16.04
N PHE A 123 7.29 -25.97 -16.66
CA PHE A 123 6.60 -24.78 -16.17
C PHE A 123 5.08 -24.98 -16.23
N LEU A 124 4.42 -24.94 -15.08
CA LEU A 124 2.97 -24.98 -14.97
C LEU A 124 2.46 -23.84 -14.08
N HIS A 125 1.76 -22.89 -14.71
CA HIS A 125 1.22 -21.72 -14.04
C HIS A 125 -0.29 -21.61 -14.33
N LEU A 126 -1.09 -21.88 -13.31
CA LEU A 126 -2.57 -21.86 -13.36
C LEU A 126 -3.18 -20.86 -12.35
N ARG A 127 -2.34 -20.00 -11.78
CA ARG A 127 -2.74 -19.07 -10.72
C ARG A 127 -3.85 -18.11 -11.16
N GLN A 128 -4.66 -17.67 -10.20
CA GLN A 128 -5.71 -16.66 -10.41
C GLN A 128 -6.72 -17.11 -11.48
N ASN A 129 -7.41 -18.21 -11.15
CA ASN A 129 -8.51 -18.81 -11.91
C ASN A 129 -9.61 -19.27 -10.91
N ASP A 130 -10.64 -19.94 -11.41
CA ASP A 130 -11.75 -20.49 -10.63
C ASP A 130 -11.63 -22.04 -10.49
N LEU A 131 -10.41 -22.58 -10.51
CA LEU A 131 -10.17 -24.03 -10.44
C LEU A 131 -10.54 -24.58 -9.05
N SER A 132 -11.06 -25.80 -9.01
CA SER A 132 -11.60 -26.44 -7.81
C SER A 132 -11.29 -27.93 -7.78
N GLY A 133 -11.62 -28.61 -6.68
CA GLY A 133 -11.31 -30.02 -6.48
C GLY A 133 -9.86 -30.26 -6.06
N GLU A 134 -9.44 -31.52 -6.07
CA GLU A 134 -8.12 -31.93 -5.58
C GLU A 134 -7.01 -31.70 -6.61
N ILE A 135 -5.79 -31.48 -6.12
CA ILE A 135 -4.59 -31.46 -6.95
C ILE A 135 -4.32 -32.89 -7.45
N PRO A 136 -4.25 -33.14 -8.77
CA PRO A 136 -4.04 -34.49 -9.29
C PRO A 136 -2.68 -35.06 -8.88
N ALA A 137 -2.69 -36.22 -8.22
CA ALA A 137 -1.45 -36.96 -7.89
C ALA A 137 -0.64 -37.32 -9.15
N SER A 138 -1.30 -37.39 -10.31
CA SER A 138 -0.65 -37.61 -11.60
C SER A 138 0.32 -36.50 -11.99
N LEU A 139 0.23 -35.27 -11.46
CA LEU A 139 1.21 -34.21 -11.72
C LEU A 139 2.63 -34.58 -11.24
N GLY A 140 2.75 -35.43 -10.21
CA GLY A 140 4.04 -35.97 -9.73
C GLY A 140 4.82 -36.79 -10.78
N ASN A 141 4.20 -37.09 -11.93
CA ASN A 141 4.84 -37.74 -13.07
C ASN A 141 5.63 -36.80 -14.00
N CYS A 142 5.50 -35.48 -13.81
CA CYS A 142 6.17 -34.44 -14.62
C CYS A 142 7.52 -34.07 -13.99
N HIS A 143 8.46 -35.02 -14.00
CA HIS A 143 9.72 -34.93 -13.23
C HIS A 143 10.62 -33.73 -13.58
N GLN A 144 10.39 -33.05 -14.70
CA GLN A 144 11.13 -31.86 -15.13
C GLN A 144 10.55 -30.54 -14.62
N LEU A 145 9.45 -30.57 -13.85
CA LEU A 145 8.83 -29.36 -13.28
C LEU A 145 9.81 -28.61 -12.39
N THR A 146 10.12 -27.37 -12.77
CA THR A 146 10.91 -26.42 -11.99
C THR A 146 10.02 -25.37 -11.33
N ILE A 147 8.90 -25.01 -11.97
CA ILE A 147 7.92 -24.04 -11.46
C ILE A 147 6.52 -24.66 -11.48
N LEU A 148 5.90 -24.70 -10.29
CA LEU A 148 4.51 -25.08 -10.10
C LEU A 148 3.78 -23.98 -9.31
N ASP A 149 2.92 -23.23 -10.00
CA ASP A 149 2.10 -22.19 -9.38
C ASP A 149 0.60 -22.43 -9.64
N LEU A 150 -0.09 -22.83 -8.58
CA LEU A 150 -1.52 -23.12 -8.54
C LEU A 150 -2.27 -22.17 -7.57
N ALA A 151 -1.64 -21.05 -7.19
CA ALA A 151 -2.16 -20.16 -6.17
C ALA A 151 -3.45 -19.44 -6.60
N ASP A 152 -4.13 -18.77 -5.67
CA ASP A 152 -5.31 -17.93 -5.96
C ASP A 152 -6.40 -18.70 -6.75
N ASN A 153 -6.81 -19.86 -6.24
CA ASN A 153 -7.86 -20.71 -6.80
C ASN A 153 -8.78 -21.23 -5.66
N SER A 154 -9.68 -22.17 -5.95
CA SER A 154 -10.55 -22.86 -4.99
C SER A 154 -10.19 -24.34 -4.81
N LEU A 155 -8.90 -24.69 -4.95
CA LEU A 155 -8.42 -26.08 -4.81
C LEU A 155 -8.59 -26.58 -3.37
N SER A 156 -8.89 -27.87 -3.21
CA SER A 156 -9.16 -28.54 -1.93
C SER A 156 -8.37 -29.84 -1.78
N GLY A 157 -8.54 -30.53 -0.66
CA GLY A 157 -7.82 -31.78 -0.36
C GLY A 157 -6.36 -31.54 0.02
N GLY A 158 -5.58 -32.61 0.10
CA GLY A 158 -4.18 -32.58 0.51
C GLY A 158 -3.19 -32.40 -0.64
N ILE A 159 -1.96 -32.04 -0.29
CA ILE A 159 -0.83 -32.05 -1.24
C ILE A 159 -0.50 -33.51 -1.59
N PRO A 160 -0.41 -33.90 -2.87
CA PRO A 160 -0.15 -35.30 -3.23
C PRO A 160 1.26 -35.78 -2.82
N PRO A 161 1.40 -36.95 -2.17
CA PRO A 161 2.72 -37.54 -1.85
C PRO A 161 3.63 -37.75 -3.07
N THR A 162 3.03 -37.97 -4.25
CA THR A 162 3.75 -38.13 -5.51
C THR A 162 4.57 -36.91 -5.90
N PHE A 163 4.32 -35.74 -5.30
CA PHE A 163 5.11 -34.53 -5.55
C PHE A 163 6.55 -34.66 -5.07
N GLY A 164 6.86 -35.59 -4.16
CA GLY A 164 8.24 -35.95 -3.82
C GLY A 164 9.08 -36.48 -5.01
N ASN A 165 8.46 -36.76 -6.16
CA ASN A 165 9.17 -37.13 -7.39
C ASN A 165 9.61 -35.92 -8.23
N LEU A 166 9.14 -34.70 -7.93
CA LEU A 166 9.44 -33.47 -8.66
C LEU A 166 10.78 -32.85 -8.22
N GLN A 167 11.88 -33.61 -8.30
CA GLN A 167 13.17 -33.23 -7.69
C GLN A 167 13.83 -31.99 -8.31
N ASP A 168 13.42 -31.60 -9.51
CA ASP A 168 13.87 -30.37 -10.17
C ASP A 168 13.10 -29.12 -9.73
N LEU A 169 12.08 -29.27 -8.86
CA LEU A 169 11.21 -28.18 -8.43
C LEU A 169 11.97 -27.13 -7.62
N GLN A 170 11.86 -25.88 -8.06
CA GLN A 170 12.50 -24.70 -7.46
C GLN A 170 11.47 -23.77 -6.85
N GLU A 171 10.33 -23.58 -7.52
CA GLU A 171 9.24 -22.72 -7.06
C GLU A 171 7.96 -23.54 -6.85
N PHE A 172 7.48 -23.54 -5.60
CA PHE A 172 6.30 -24.28 -5.19
C PHE A 172 5.28 -23.36 -4.53
N MET A 173 4.29 -22.94 -5.31
CA MET A 173 3.33 -21.88 -4.95
C MET A 173 1.90 -22.43 -4.96
N LEU A 174 1.30 -22.60 -3.79
CA LEU A 174 -0.06 -23.14 -3.60
C LEU A 174 -0.95 -22.24 -2.74
N TYR A 175 -0.54 -21.02 -2.47
CA TYR A 175 -1.20 -20.14 -1.51
C TYR A 175 -2.61 -19.69 -1.95
N ASN A 176 -3.40 -19.25 -0.97
CA ASN A 176 -4.76 -18.74 -1.16
C ASN A 176 -5.65 -19.76 -1.91
N ASN A 177 -5.80 -20.92 -1.29
CA ASN A 177 -6.66 -22.02 -1.70
C ASN A 177 -7.43 -22.57 -0.46
N SER A 178 -8.07 -23.72 -0.60
CA SER A 178 -8.73 -24.46 0.49
C SER A 178 -8.04 -25.80 0.80
N LEU A 179 -6.72 -25.90 0.57
CA LEU A 179 -5.95 -27.12 0.82
C LEU A 179 -5.92 -27.46 2.31
N GLU A 180 -5.96 -28.75 2.65
CA GLU A 180 -6.04 -29.24 4.03
C GLU A 180 -5.20 -30.50 4.25
N GLY A 181 -5.06 -30.92 5.51
CA GLY A 181 -4.22 -32.06 5.88
C GLY A 181 -2.75 -31.70 6.06
N SER A 182 -1.93 -32.73 6.34
CA SER A 182 -0.51 -32.56 6.61
C SER A 182 0.34 -32.52 5.34
N ILE A 183 1.53 -31.93 5.42
CA ILE A 183 2.52 -32.04 4.35
C ILE A 183 3.01 -33.50 4.27
N PRO A 184 3.01 -34.14 3.09
CA PRO A 184 3.52 -35.51 2.96
C PRO A 184 5.04 -35.60 3.16
N ASP A 185 5.49 -36.63 3.88
CA ASP A 185 6.91 -36.87 4.18
C ASP A 185 7.77 -37.07 2.92
N GLU A 186 7.17 -37.54 1.83
CA GLU A 186 7.85 -37.74 0.55
C GLU A 186 8.44 -36.45 -0.03
N LEU A 187 7.90 -35.28 0.34
CA LEU A 187 8.40 -33.99 -0.11
C LEU A 187 9.81 -33.68 0.41
N ILE A 188 10.32 -34.45 1.38
CA ILE A 188 11.71 -34.33 1.86
C ILE A 188 12.74 -34.51 0.73
N LYS A 189 12.35 -35.14 -0.38
CA LYS A 189 13.19 -35.33 -1.57
C LYS A 189 13.40 -34.05 -2.39
N LEU A 190 12.65 -32.98 -2.12
CA LEU A 190 12.68 -31.73 -2.87
C LEU A 190 13.83 -30.80 -2.45
N SER A 191 15.07 -31.22 -2.70
CA SER A 191 16.27 -30.50 -2.27
C SER A 191 16.58 -29.21 -3.05
N ASN A 192 15.93 -29.00 -4.20
CA ASN A 192 16.19 -27.86 -5.10
C ASN A 192 15.27 -26.66 -4.86
N LEU A 193 14.36 -26.72 -3.88
CA LEU A 193 13.41 -25.65 -3.59
C LEU A 193 14.12 -24.35 -3.18
N THR A 194 13.80 -23.26 -3.87
CA THR A 194 14.29 -21.91 -3.54
C THR A 194 13.17 -21.03 -2.99
N ARG A 195 11.94 -21.23 -3.46
CA ARG A 195 10.77 -20.46 -3.04
C ARG A 195 9.59 -21.37 -2.76
N ILE A 196 9.05 -21.25 -1.55
CA ILE A 196 7.84 -21.96 -1.12
C ILE A 196 6.83 -20.93 -0.63
N ASN A 197 5.59 -21.03 -1.12
CA ASN A 197 4.46 -20.30 -0.56
C ASN A 197 3.21 -21.18 -0.48
N LEU A 198 2.87 -21.61 0.73
CA LEU A 198 1.67 -22.39 1.03
C LEU A 198 0.65 -21.59 1.84
N SER A 199 0.84 -20.27 1.95
CA SER A 199 0.05 -19.43 2.86
C SER A 199 -1.45 -19.41 2.54
N LYS A 200 -2.29 -19.05 3.52
CA LYS A 200 -3.75 -18.94 3.35
C LYS A 200 -4.38 -20.24 2.84
N ASN A 201 -4.19 -21.30 3.60
CA ASN A 201 -4.80 -22.61 3.40
C ASN A 201 -5.27 -23.16 4.76
N LYS A 202 -5.61 -24.44 4.84
CA LYS A 202 -6.00 -25.17 6.05
C LYS A 202 -5.04 -26.31 6.38
N LEU A 203 -3.78 -26.21 5.93
CA LEU A 203 -2.76 -27.25 6.15
C LEU A 203 -2.37 -27.32 7.62
N ASN A 204 -2.01 -28.50 8.13
CA ASN A 204 -1.68 -28.73 9.53
C ASN A 204 -0.46 -29.66 9.72
N GLY A 205 -0.09 -29.95 10.97
CA GLY A 205 1.05 -30.81 11.30
C GLY A 205 2.41 -30.11 11.19
N ASP A 206 3.42 -30.84 10.71
CA ASP A 206 4.83 -30.40 10.59
C ASP A 206 5.17 -29.92 9.17
N ILE A 207 6.14 -29.01 9.07
CA ILE A 207 6.76 -28.52 7.83
C ILE A 207 8.12 -29.17 7.52
N ALA A 208 8.61 -30.12 8.33
CA ALA A 208 9.90 -30.81 8.16
C ALA A 208 10.13 -31.37 6.76
N ALA A 209 9.10 -31.92 6.13
CA ALA A 209 9.17 -32.45 4.78
C ALA A 209 9.57 -31.38 3.73
N LEU A 210 9.38 -30.09 4.01
CA LEU A 210 9.76 -29.00 3.11
C LEU A 210 11.16 -28.47 3.38
N CYS A 211 11.81 -28.85 4.48
CA CYS A 211 13.04 -28.19 4.95
C CYS A 211 14.34 -28.87 4.49
N SER A 212 14.30 -29.67 3.42
CA SER A 212 15.50 -30.38 2.92
C SER A 212 16.42 -29.52 2.05
N SER A 213 15.93 -28.40 1.51
CA SER A 213 16.76 -27.51 0.69
C SER A 213 17.67 -26.61 1.54
N HIS A 214 18.83 -26.31 0.96
CA HIS A 214 19.85 -25.41 1.49
C HIS A 214 19.92 -24.09 0.71
N SER A 215 18.97 -23.86 -0.19
CA SER A 215 18.96 -22.74 -1.14
C SER A 215 17.72 -21.86 -1.01
N PHE A 216 17.03 -21.88 0.14
CA PHE A 216 15.83 -21.07 0.35
C PHE A 216 16.16 -19.57 0.25
N LEU A 217 15.42 -18.90 -0.64
CA LEU A 217 15.33 -17.45 -0.74
C LEU A 217 14.07 -16.95 -0.02
N SER A 218 12.94 -17.66 -0.20
CA SER A 218 11.65 -17.32 0.41
C SER A 218 10.91 -18.56 0.90
N PHE A 219 10.37 -18.48 2.12
CA PHE A 219 9.56 -19.55 2.70
C PHE A 219 8.37 -18.93 3.44
N ASP A 220 7.16 -19.16 2.93
CA ASP A 220 5.92 -18.65 3.50
C ASP A 220 4.90 -19.78 3.72
N VAL A 221 4.54 -19.99 4.98
CA VAL A 221 3.53 -20.96 5.41
C VAL A 221 2.48 -20.31 6.32
N THR A 222 2.39 -18.97 6.30
CA THR A 222 1.45 -18.19 7.15
C THR A 222 -0.02 -18.52 6.87
N ASP A 223 -0.93 -18.18 7.79
CA ASP A 223 -2.37 -18.41 7.63
C ASP A 223 -2.72 -19.88 7.29
N ASN A 224 -2.14 -20.81 8.06
CA ASN A 224 -2.43 -22.25 8.08
C ASN A 224 -2.64 -22.71 9.55
N ALA A 225 -2.79 -24.02 9.76
CA ALA A 225 -2.95 -24.67 11.05
C ALA A 225 -1.77 -25.57 11.45
N PHE A 226 -0.55 -25.27 10.99
CA PHE A 226 0.68 -25.95 11.45
C PHE A 226 0.85 -25.78 12.96
N ASP A 227 1.21 -26.87 13.65
CA ASP A 227 1.20 -26.96 15.11
C ASP A 227 2.45 -27.62 15.72
N GLN A 228 3.43 -28.00 14.88
CA GLN A 228 4.70 -28.56 15.32
C GLN A 228 5.83 -27.51 15.35
N GLU A 229 6.96 -27.88 15.98
CA GLU A 229 8.15 -27.05 16.04
C GLU A 229 8.75 -26.79 14.65
N ILE A 230 9.41 -25.64 14.46
CA ILE A 230 10.08 -25.33 13.20
C ILE A 230 11.34 -26.19 13.06
N PRO A 231 11.51 -26.96 11.97
CA PRO A 231 12.67 -27.80 11.74
C PRO A 231 13.96 -26.98 11.66
N SER A 232 14.97 -27.33 12.47
CA SER A 232 16.29 -26.66 12.51
C SER A 232 16.98 -26.57 11.14
N GLN A 233 16.68 -27.50 10.24
CA GLN A 233 17.19 -27.62 8.89
C GLN A 233 16.86 -26.38 8.04
N LEU A 234 15.77 -25.67 8.36
CA LEU A 234 15.39 -24.44 7.67
C LEU A 234 16.46 -23.34 7.80
N GLY A 235 17.21 -23.35 8.92
CA GLY A 235 18.32 -22.43 9.17
C GLY A 235 19.59 -22.74 8.39
N ASN A 236 19.66 -23.87 7.66
CA ASN A 236 20.84 -24.25 6.88
C ASN A 236 20.98 -23.46 5.57
N SER A 237 19.94 -22.73 5.14
CA SER A 237 19.96 -21.94 3.91
C SER A 237 20.63 -20.57 4.14
N PRO A 238 21.83 -20.32 3.60
CA PRO A 238 22.62 -19.12 3.90
C PRO A 238 22.16 -17.86 3.14
N ALA A 239 21.20 -18.00 2.23
CA ALA A 239 20.69 -16.98 1.32
C ALA A 239 19.24 -16.56 1.62
N PHE A 240 18.72 -16.88 2.82
CA PHE A 240 17.37 -16.53 3.21
C PHE A 240 17.11 -15.02 3.13
N GLU A 241 16.19 -14.60 2.27
CA GLU A 241 15.77 -13.20 2.14
C GLU A 241 14.50 -12.93 2.94
N ARG A 242 13.58 -13.92 2.97
CA ARG A 242 12.24 -13.75 3.54
C ARG A 242 11.72 -15.02 4.18
N LEU A 243 11.52 -15.00 5.50
CA LEU A 243 10.96 -16.09 6.28
C LEU A 243 9.64 -15.68 6.94
N ARG A 244 8.55 -16.40 6.63
CA ARG A 244 7.20 -16.15 7.15
C ARG A 244 6.60 -17.48 7.65
N LEU A 245 6.73 -17.74 8.94
CA LEU A 245 6.38 -19.05 9.54
C LEU A 245 5.06 -19.06 10.29
N GLY A 246 4.40 -17.91 10.40
CA GLY A 246 3.22 -17.79 11.24
C GLY A 246 3.51 -18.25 12.67
N ASN A 247 2.57 -18.98 13.26
CA ASN A 247 2.49 -19.22 14.69
C ASN A 247 3.37 -20.37 15.25
N ASN A 248 4.53 -20.65 14.66
CA ASN A 248 5.40 -21.76 15.06
C ASN A 248 6.66 -21.25 15.78
N GLN A 249 6.99 -21.80 16.95
CA GLN A 249 8.00 -21.24 17.85
C GLN A 249 9.33 -22.01 17.84
N SER A 250 10.40 -21.20 17.90
CA SER A 250 11.77 -21.49 18.39
C SER A 250 12.82 -22.04 17.41
N LEU A 251 14.00 -21.38 17.42
CA LEU A 251 15.35 -21.69 16.85
C LEU A 251 15.99 -20.72 15.81
N LEU A 252 15.47 -19.50 15.61
CA LEU A 252 16.12 -18.49 14.76
C LEU A 252 17.51 -18.00 15.25
N SER A 253 18.00 -18.42 16.43
CA SER A 253 19.30 -18.01 17.00
C SER A 253 20.52 -18.42 16.16
N LEU A 254 20.37 -19.38 15.24
CA LEU A 254 21.43 -19.81 14.33
C LEU A 254 21.49 -19.00 13.02
N CYS A 255 20.47 -18.18 12.74
CA CYS A 255 20.34 -17.39 11.51
C CYS A 255 21.19 -16.10 11.58
N LYS A 256 22.52 -16.23 11.61
CA LYS A 256 23.46 -15.10 11.79
C LYS A 256 23.39 -14.00 10.72
N LYS A 257 22.73 -14.26 9.58
CA LYS A 257 22.53 -13.29 8.50
C LYS A 257 21.14 -12.64 8.48
N LEU A 258 20.26 -12.96 9.43
CA LEU A 258 18.90 -12.43 9.45
C LEU A 258 18.92 -10.90 9.61
N THR A 259 18.30 -10.20 8.66
CA THR A 259 18.20 -8.73 8.63
C THR A 259 16.80 -8.24 8.97
N HIS A 260 15.76 -8.99 8.60
CA HIS A 260 14.36 -8.64 8.80
C HIS A 260 13.63 -9.82 9.43
N LEU A 261 12.97 -9.60 10.56
CA LEU A 261 12.09 -10.57 11.20
C LEU A 261 10.73 -9.92 11.43
N ASP A 262 9.73 -10.38 10.67
CA ASP A 262 8.34 -9.93 10.81
C ASP A 262 7.44 -11.10 11.20
N LEU A 263 6.96 -11.04 12.44
CA LEU A 263 6.04 -12.00 13.05
C LEU A 263 4.77 -11.27 13.52
N ASN A 264 4.43 -10.11 12.95
CA ASN A 264 3.22 -9.37 13.31
C ASN A 264 1.95 -10.19 13.09
N ASN A 265 0.88 -9.88 13.85
CA ASN A 265 -0.47 -10.44 13.67
C ASN A 265 -0.52 -11.97 13.78
N ASN A 266 0.14 -12.52 14.80
CA ASN A 266 0.08 -13.95 15.12
C ASN A 266 -0.53 -14.15 16.52
N LEU A 267 -0.57 -15.39 16.98
CA LEU A 267 -1.01 -15.75 18.34
C LEU A 267 0.20 -16.17 19.20
N LEU A 268 1.41 -15.70 18.87
CA LEU A 268 2.64 -16.11 19.53
C LEU A 268 2.62 -15.64 20.98
N SER A 269 2.84 -16.56 21.92
CA SER A 269 2.82 -16.30 23.36
C SER A 269 4.16 -16.58 24.04
N GLY A 270 4.28 -16.16 25.30
CA GLY A 270 5.49 -16.35 26.11
C GLY A 270 6.42 -15.14 26.04
N PRO A 271 7.60 -15.21 26.70
CA PRO A 271 8.57 -14.11 26.68
C PRO A 271 9.24 -13.94 25.33
N ILE A 272 9.58 -12.68 25.01
CA ILE A 272 10.46 -12.39 23.88
C ILE A 272 11.83 -13.02 24.17
N PRO A 273 12.34 -13.89 23.30
CA PRO A 273 13.58 -14.61 23.60
C PRO A 273 14.81 -13.68 23.60
N SER A 274 15.66 -13.80 24.61
CA SER A 274 16.91 -13.02 24.72
C SER A 274 17.88 -13.27 23.57
N TRP A 275 17.84 -14.45 22.94
CA TRP A 275 18.71 -14.79 21.81
C TRP A 275 18.48 -13.89 20.59
N LEU A 276 17.35 -13.19 20.46
CA LEU A 276 17.13 -12.19 19.40
C LEU A 276 18.22 -11.11 19.43
N GLY A 277 18.68 -10.77 20.63
CA GLY A 277 19.80 -9.86 20.87
C GLY A 277 21.16 -10.33 20.35
N THR A 278 21.29 -11.59 19.94
CA THR A 278 22.54 -12.16 19.44
C THR A 278 22.66 -12.07 17.91
N LEU A 279 21.60 -11.64 17.21
CA LEU A 279 21.57 -11.54 15.75
C LEU A 279 22.34 -10.29 15.29
N PRO A 280 23.50 -10.44 14.63
CA PRO A 280 24.44 -9.34 14.39
C PRO A 280 23.99 -8.38 13.28
N LEU A 281 23.11 -8.83 12.38
CA LEU A 281 22.64 -8.07 11.22
C LEU A 281 21.17 -7.63 11.33
N LEU A 282 20.49 -7.90 12.45
CA LEU A 282 19.06 -7.61 12.59
C LEU A 282 18.80 -6.11 12.48
N GLY A 283 18.08 -5.72 11.44
CA GLY A 283 17.71 -4.35 11.08
C GLY A 283 16.24 -4.04 11.34
N GLU A 284 15.34 -5.01 11.15
CA GLU A 284 13.92 -4.85 11.48
C GLU A 284 13.43 -6.01 12.34
N LEU A 285 12.81 -5.68 13.48
CA LEU A 285 12.10 -6.62 14.34
C LEU A 285 10.67 -6.15 14.54
N LYS A 286 9.72 -6.93 14.03
CA LYS A 286 8.28 -6.67 14.07
C LYS A 286 7.56 -7.85 14.71
N LEU A 287 7.02 -7.65 15.91
CA LEU A 287 6.35 -8.65 16.74
C LEU A 287 4.95 -8.16 17.22
N SER A 288 4.43 -7.11 16.62
CA SER A 288 3.18 -6.44 17.04
C SER A 288 1.94 -7.33 16.86
N SER A 289 0.89 -7.08 17.63
CA SER A 289 -0.37 -7.83 17.59
C SER A 289 -0.15 -9.33 17.79
N ASN A 290 0.36 -9.68 18.97
CA ASN A 290 0.64 -11.05 19.42
C ASN A 290 0.22 -11.22 20.89
N ARG A 291 0.61 -12.33 21.52
CA ARG A 291 0.38 -12.64 22.94
C ARG A 291 1.69 -12.70 23.74
N PHE A 292 2.75 -12.02 23.29
CA PHE A 292 4.01 -12.00 24.02
C PHE A 292 3.81 -11.37 25.41
N SER A 293 4.48 -11.94 26.41
CA SER A 293 4.29 -11.61 27.83
C SER A 293 5.62 -11.54 28.56
N GLY A 294 5.70 -10.92 29.73
CA GLY A 294 6.97 -10.76 30.45
C GLY A 294 7.75 -9.53 30.00
N SER A 295 8.97 -9.36 30.53
CA SER A 295 9.79 -8.17 30.29
C SER A 295 10.51 -8.17 28.95
N LEU A 296 10.80 -6.98 28.43
CA LEU A 296 11.73 -6.80 27.31
C LEU A 296 13.13 -7.33 27.70
N PRO A 297 13.72 -8.28 26.94
CA PRO A 297 15.05 -8.80 27.26
C PRO A 297 16.12 -7.74 26.98
N GLN A 298 17.06 -7.57 27.92
CA GLN A 298 18.12 -6.56 27.83
C GLN A 298 19.05 -6.82 26.62
N GLU A 299 19.23 -8.09 26.26
CA GLU A 299 20.05 -8.51 25.13
C GLU A 299 19.53 -7.98 23.79
N LEU A 300 18.21 -7.77 23.65
CA LEU A 300 17.61 -7.23 22.42
C LEU A 300 18.23 -5.88 22.03
N PHE A 301 18.64 -5.10 23.02
CA PHE A 301 19.26 -3.79 22.82
C PHE A 301 20.75 -3.86 22.42
N ASN A 302 21.30 -5.07 22.22
CA ASN A 302 22.63 -5.28 21.62
C ASN A 302 22.59 -5.28 20.08
N CYS A 303 21.41 -5.34 19.45
CA CYS A 303 21.24 -5.29 18.00
C CYS A 303 21.51 -3.88 17.44
N SER A 304 22.77 -3.45 17.38
CA SER A 304 23.17 -2.09 16.97
C SER A 304 22.76 -1.66 15.54
N LYS A 305 22.39 -2.62 14.68
CA LYS A 305 21.90 -2.40 13.32
C LYS A 305 20.38 -2.16 13.24
N LEU A 306 19.66 -2.31 14.35
CA LEU A 306 18.21 -2.22 14.39
C LEU A 306 17.75 -0.80 14.01
N LEU A 307 16.92 -0.72 12.97
CA LEU A 307 16.26 0.46 12.43
C LEU A 307 14.79 0.52 12.87
N VAL A 308 14.13 -0.64 12.98
CA VAL A 308 12.72 -0.74 13.37
C VAL A 308 12.56 -1.75 14.49
N LEU A 309 11.96 -1.31 15.60
CA LEU A 309 11.49 -2.16 16.70
C LEU A 309 10.00 -1.89 16.92
N ALA A 310 9.15 -2.81 16.47
CA ALA A 310 7.70 -2.69 16.59
C ALA A 310 7.11 -3.90 17.32
N ILE A 311 6.70 -3.72 18.58
CA ILE A 311 6.15 -4.78 19.44
C ILE A 311 4.86 -4.31 20.12
N SER A 312 4.07 -3.51 19.41
CA SER A 312 2.81 -2.98 19.91
C SER A 312 1.77 -4.07 20.10
N ASP A 313 0.72 -3.81 20.89
CA ASP A 313 -0.44 -4.71 21.03
C ASP A 313 -0.02 -6.13 21.47
N ASN A 314 0.56 -6.19 22.67
CA ASN A 314 1.02 -7.42 23.32
C ASN A 314 0.72 -7.35 24.84
N SER A 315 1.18 -8.34 25.61
CA SER A 315 1.04 -8.39 27.08
C SER A 315 2.39 -8.20 27.80
N LEU A 316 3.32 -7.42 27.23
CA LEU A 316 4.64 -7.19 27.81
C LEU A 316 4.53 -6.36 29.10
N ASN A 317 5.32 -6.71 30.11
CA ASN A 317 5.34 -6.03 31.41
C ASN A 317 6.76 -5.65 31.84
N GLY A 318 6.96 -5.26 33.09
CA GLY A 318 8.27 -4.82 33.59
C GLY A 318 8.56 -3.36 33.22
N THR A 319 9.84 -2.99 33.11
CA THR A 319 10.28 -1.61 32.83
C THR A 319 10.97 -1.50 31.47
N LEU A 320 11.02 -0.30 30.90
CA LEU A 320 11.81 -0.02 29.69
C LEU A 320 13.31 0.06 30.06
N PRO A 321 14.17 -0.88 29.60
CA PRO A 321 15.56 -0.94 30.06
C PRO A 321 16.39 0.25 29.56
N SER A 322 17.34 0.71 30.38
CA SER A 322 18.23 1.84 30.03
C SER A 322 19.11 1.57 28.80
N GLU A 323 19.33 0.30 28.48
CA GLU A 323 20.11 -0.18 27.34
C GLU A 323 19.47 0.20 26.01
N ILE A 324 18.20 0.60 26.00
CA ILE A 324 17.56 1.12 24.80
C ILE A 324 18.36 2.24 24.14
N GLY A 325 19.04 3.07 24.94
CA GLY A 325 19.93 4.12 24.45
C GLY A 325 21.15 3.63 23.66
N ARG A 326 21.39 2.31 23.54
CA ARG A 326 22.44 1.72 22.68
C ARG A 326 22.01 1.61 21.21
N LEU A 327 20.70 1.65 20.93
CA LEU A 327 20.13 1.49 19.59
C LEU A 327 20.21 2.78 18.76
N ASN A 328 21.42 3.31 18.57
CA ASN A 328 21.65 4.61 17.92
C ASN A 328 21.23 4.66 16.44
N SER A 329 20.99 3.49 15.83
CA SER A 329 20.50 3.36 14.45
C SER A 329 18.98 3.41 14.36
N LEU A 330 18.26 3.29 15.48
CA LEU A 330 16.81 3.10 15.50
C LEU A 330 16.08 4.32 14.93
N ASN A 331 15.13 4.07 14.04
CA ASN A 331 14.27 5.06 13.40
C ASN A 331 12.85 4.98 13.96
N ILE A 332 12.34 3.78 14.19
CA ILE A 332 10.97 3.57 14.70
C ILE A 332 11.05 2.72 15.97
N LEU A 333 10.47 3.25 17.06
CA LEU A 333 10.25 2.53 18.30
C LEU A 333 8.74 2.53 18.63
N SER A 334 8.12 1.35 18.52
CA SER A 334 6.70 1.14 18.84
C SER A 334 6.56 0.08 19.92
N LEU A 335 6.09 0.48 21.09
CA LEU A 335 5.81 -0.39 22.25
C LEU A 335 4.43 -0.07 22.86
N ASP A 336 3.57 0.64 22.13
CA ASP A 336 2.25 1.02 22.59
C ASP A 336 1.32 -0.18 22.82
N SER A 337 0.28 0.02 23.63
CA SER A 337 -0.71 -1.02 23.95
C SER A 337 -0.08 -2.27 24.58
N ASN A 338 0.64 -2.07 25.69
CA ASN A 338 1.27 -3.11 26.51
C ASN A 338 1.04 -2.82 28.01
N GLN A 339 1.71 -3.54 28.90
CA GLN A 339 1.66 -3.38 30.37
C GLN A 339 3.00 -2.89 30.95
N LEU A 340 3.80 -2.16 30.16
CA LEU A 340 5.09 -1.61 30.62
C LEU A 340 4.87 -0.59 31.73
N SER A 341 5.77 -0.56 32.71
CA SER A 341 5.68 0.22 33.94
C SER A 341 7.00 0.90 34.28
N GLY A 342 7.02 1.73 35.32
CA GLY A 342 8.21 2.48 35.74
C GLY A 342 8.54 3.66 34.83
N PRO A 343 9.69 4.33 35.06
CA PRO A 343 10.06 5.54 34.35
C PRO A 343 10.53 5.31 32.92
N ILE A 344 10.32 6.31 32.06
CA ILE A 344 11.01 6.42 30.78
C ILE A 344 12.49 6.73 31.09
N PRO A 345 13.45 5.88 30.69
CA PRO A 345 14.85 6.09 31.02
C PRO A 345 15.42 7.30 30.27
N SER A 346 16.24 8.12 30.93
CA SER A 346 16.89 9.29 30.31
C SER A 346 17.79 8.94 29.11
N THR A 347 18.30 7.71 29.07
CA THR A 347 19.07 7.17 27.95
C THR A 347 18.28 7.09 26.65
N ILE A 348 16.95 7.23 26.67
CA ILE A 348 16.13 7.35 25.45
C ILE A 348 16.59 8.51 24.57
N GLY A 349 17.14 9.58 25.16
CA GLY A 349 17.71 10.70 24.42
C GLY A 349 18.93 10.34 23.55
N GLY A 350 19.51 9.15 23.73
CA GLY A 350 20.59 8.61 22.90
C GLY A 350 20.14 8.13 21.51
N LEU A 351 18.83 7.95 21.28
CA LEU A 351 18.25 7.49 20.02
C LEU A 351 18.24 8.61 18.95
N SER A 352 19.42 9.12 18.61
CA SER A 352 19.60 10.32 17.79
C SER A 352 19.02 10.24 16.37
N LYS A 353 18.74 9.04 15.84
CA LYS A 353 18.11 8.81 14.52
C LYS A 353 16.60 8.55 14.59
N LEU A 354 16.01 8.57 15.79
CA LEU A 354 14.61 8.24 15.98
C LEU A 354 13.72 9.24 15.22
N TYR A 355 12.78 8.70 14.46
CA TYR A 355 11.82 9.40 13.62
C TYR A 355 10.41 9.33 14.23
N GLU A 356 10.08 8.19 14.86
CA GLU A 356 8.81 7.91 15.54
C GLU A 356 9.02 7.25 16.91
N LEU A 357 8.25 7.71 17.90
CA LEU A 357 8.22 7.15 19.25
C LEU A 357 6.78 6.94 19.71
N HIS A 358 6.37 5.68 19.85
CA HIS A 358 5.04 5.29 20.32
C HIS A 358 5.16 4.47 21.62
N LEU A 359 4.73 5.05 22.74
CA LEU A 359 4.71 4.42 24.07
C LEU A 359 3.31 4.48 24.71
N ALA A 360 2.29 4.83 23.93
CA ALA A 360 0.93 5.02 24.41
C ALA A 360 0.33 3.77 25.06
N ARG A 361 -0.70 3.93 25.88
CA ARG A 361 -1.50 2.81 26.43
C ARG A 361 -0.61 1.79 27.16
N ASN A 362 0.15 2.28 28.13
CA ASN A 362 0.97 1.48 29.04
C ASN A 362 0.72 1.93 30.49
N SER A 363 1.51 1.44 31.44
CA SER A 363 1.50 1.87 32.85
C SER A 363 2.79 2.63 33.23
N LEU A 364 3.42 3.32 32.27
CA LEU A 364 4.65 4.09 32.52
C LEU A 364 4.38 5.19 33.54
N SER A 365 5.33 5.42 34.45
CA SER A 365 5.18 6.33 35.59
C SER A 365 6.40 7.24 35.76
N GLY A 366 6.38 8.13 36.75
CA GLY A 366 7.48 9.07 36.96
C GLY A 366 7.47 10.22 35.92
N GLU A 367 8.54 11.02 35.91
CA GLU A 367 8.62 12.21 35.06
C GLU A 367 9.04 11.88 33.62
N ILE A 368 8.62 12.72 32.69
CA ILE A 368 9.14 12.71 31.32
C ILE A 368 10.60 13.22 31.38
N PRO A 369 11.61 12.44 30.97
CA PRO A 369 13.00 12.85 31.08
C PRO A 369 13.31 14.03 30.15
N SER A 370 14.09 14.99 30.63
CA SER A 370 14.46 16.18 29.87
C SER A 370 15.26 15.86 28.60
N GLU A 371 15.95 14.73 28.60
CA GLU A 371 16.75 14.16 27.52
C GLU A 371 15.91 13.78 26.28
N ILE A 372 14.58 13.68 26.39
CA ILE A 372 13.71 13.59 25.20
C ILE A 372 13.95 14.76 24.25
N GLY A 373 14.29 15.95 24.77
CA GLY A 373 14.66 17.10 23.95
C GLY A 373 15.90 16.88 23.06
N SER A 374 16.70 15.85 23.31
CA SER A 374 17.88 15.47 22.50
C SER A 374 17.51 14.70 21.22
N LEU A 375 16.25 14.27 21.05
CA LEU A 375 15.77 13.51 19.89
C LEU A 375 15.56 14.40 18.65
N GLN A 376 16.62 15.07 18.20
CA GLN A 376 16.59 16.11 17.17
C GLN A 376 16.15 15.64 15.76
N ASN A 377 15.99 14.33 15.53
CA ASN A 377 15.44 13.79 14.29
C ASN A 377 13.98 13.35 14.40
N LEU A 378 13.41 13.37 15.60
CA LEU A 378 12.02 13.01 15.82
C LEU A 378 11.13 13.95 15.01
N GLN A 379 10.31 13.37 14.14
CA GLN A 379 9.57 14.13 13.15
C GLN A 379 8.10 13.78 13.16
N SER A 380 7.77 12.50 13.01
CA SER A 380 6.40 12.11 12.73
C SER A 380 5.55 12.23 13.99
N ILE A 381 5.91 11.54 15.07
CA ILE A 381 5.11 11.53 16.29
C ILE A 381 5.92 11.20 17.55
N LEU A 382 5.53 11.85 18.64
CA LEU A 382 5.82 11.48 20.02
C LEU A 382 4.50 11.21 20.74
N ASP A 383 4.17 9.94 20.95
CA ASP A 383 2.95 9.53 21.63
C ASP A 383 3.27 8.85 22.97
N LEU A 384 2.97 9.57 24.05
CA LEU A 384 3.09 9.09 25.45
C LEU A 384 1.71 8.99 26.13
N SER A 385 0.63 9.04 25.35
CA SER A 385 -0.74 9.13 25.87
C SER A 385 -1.17 7.87 26.64
N TYR A 386 -2.19 7.98 27.49
CA TYR A 386 -2.73 6.85 28.26
C TYR A 386 -1.64 6.11 29.07
N ASN A 387 -0.94 6.85 29.93
CA ASN A 387 0.04 6.34 30.87
C ASN A 387 -0.21 6.95 32.27
N ASN A 388 0.70 6.71 33.22
CA ASN A 388 0.65 7.27 34.58
C ASN A 388 1.82 8.25 34.83
N LEU A 389 2.23 9.01 33.79
CA LEU A 389 3.34 9.95 33.85
C LEU A 389 2.98 11.15 34.74
N THR A 390 3.94 11.61 35.53
CA THR A 390 3.81 12.68 36.53
C THR A 390 4.76 13.85 36.22
N GLY A 391 4.66 14.92 37.01
CA GLY A 391 5.59 16.05 36.93
C GLY A 391 5.34 16.97 35.73
N PRO A 392 6.20 17.98 35.53
CA PRO A 392 6.03 18.97 34.48
C PRO A 392 6.36 18.42 33.09
N ILE A 393 5.72 18.99 32.07
CA ILE A 393 6.18 18.84 30.68
C ILE A 393 7.58 19.49 30.59
N PRO A 394 8.64 18.77 30.19
CA PRO A 394 9.98 19.35 30.14
C PRO A 394 10.08 20.48 29.13
N SER A 395 10.64 21.62 29.53
CA SER A 395 10.83 22.75 28.61
C SER A 395 11.80 22.43 27.45
N SER A 396 12.66 21.42 27.62
CA SER A 396 13.53 20.88 26.56
C SER A 396 12.76 20.22 25.43
N MET A 397 11.51 19.81 25.63
CA MET A 397 10.65 19.25 24.57
C MET A 397 10.43 20.26 23.42
N GLY A 398 10.46 21.56 23.73
CA GLY A 398 10.45 22.62 22.71
C GLY A 398 11.68 22.63 21.78
N MET A 399 12.74 21.88 22.11
CA MET A 399 13.90 21.69 21.23
C MET A 399 13.62 20.71 20.07
N LEU A 400 12.49 20.00 20.10
CA LEU A 400 12.06 19.08 19.04
C LEU A 400 11.42 19.82 17.86
N THR A 401 12.17 20.77 17.29
CA THR A 401 11.68 21.71 16.26
C THR A 401 11.09 21.06 15.00
N LYS A 402 11.39 19.78 14.80
CA LYS A 402 11.02 18.94 13.67
C LYS A 402 9.75 18.11 13.87
N LEU A 403 9.22 18.05 15.09
CA LEU A 403 8.10 17.18 15.47
C LEU A 403 6.76 17.70 14.94
N GLU A 404 5.97 16.82 14.34
CA GLU A 404 4.69 17.11 13.69
C GLU A 404 3.48 16.77 14.58
N ALA A 405 3.57 15.71 15.39
CA ALA A 405 2.52 15.31 16.32
C ALA A 405 3.06 15.04 17.73
N LEU A 406 2.39 15.60 18.73
CA LEU A 406 2.66 15.38 20.15
C LEU A 406 1.35 15.01 20.88
N ASP A 407 1.30 13.82 21.45
CA ASP A 407 0.19 13.39 22.31
C ASP A 407 0.71 13.00 23.69
N LEU A 408 0.30 13.77 24.70
CA LEU A 408 0.58 13.56 26.12
C LEU A 408 -0.72 13.35 26.92
N SER A 409 -1.84 13.11 26.24
CA SER A 409 -3.15 13.05 26.88
C SER A 409 -3.31 11.85 27.81
N HIS A 410 -4.28 11.92 28.72
CA HIS A 410 -4.59 10.84 29.66
C HIS A 410 -3.35 10.40 30.47
N ASN A 411 -2.76 11.35 31.20
CA ASN A 411 -1.67 11.14 32.14
C ASN A 411 -1.95 11.91 33.44
N THR A 412 -0.97 11.99 34.34
CA THR A 412 -1.05 12.78 35.59
C THR A 412 -0.08 13.96 35.59
N LEU A 413 0.29 14.47 34.40
CA LEU A 413 1.24 15.58 34.25
C LEU A 413 0.72 16.83 34.94
N SER A 414 1.61 17.58 35.57
CA SER A 414 1.28 18.74 36.39
C SER A 414 2.13 19.96 36.03
N GLY A 415 1.92 21.09 36.69
CA GLY A 415 2.65 22.33 36.39
C GLY A 415 2.12 23.07 35.17
N GLU A 416 2.87 24.09 34.73
CA GLU A 416 2.48 24.95 33.61
C GLU A 416 2.86 24.33 32.26
N VAL A 417 2.09 24.62 31.22
CA VAL A 417 2.43 24.23 29.84
C VAL A 417 3.60 25.10 29.36
N PRO A 418 4.79 24.53 29.07
CA PRO A 418 5.98 25.32 28.78
C PRO A 418 5.79 26.17 27.52
N PRO A 419 6.05 27.49 27.53
CA PRO A 419 5.91 28.32 26.33
C PRO A 419 6.71 27.83 25.12
N LYS A 420 7.86 27.20 25.36
CA LYS A 420 8.73 26.62 24.32
C LYS A 420 8.07 25.52 23.50
N VAL A 421 7.09 24.78 24.04
CA VAL A 421 6.35 23.77 23.25
C VAL A 421 5.44 24.46 22.22
N GLY A 422 4.89 25.63 22.56
CA GLY A 422 4.13 26.47 21.64
C GLY A 422 5.00 27.21 20.61
N GLU A 423 6.34 27.16 20.73
CA GLU A 423 7.30 27.68 19.74
C GLU A 423 7.65 26.64 18.66
N MET A 424 7.19 25.39 18.80
CA MET A 424 7.53 24.31 17.87
C MET A 424 6.85 24.52 16.51
N ILE A 425 7.63 25.00 15.54
CA ILE A 425 7.14 25.42 14.22
C ILE A 425 6.53 24.30 13.37
N SER A 426 6.97 23.06 13.55
CA SER A 426 6.51 21.92 12.74
C SER A 426 5.27 21.24 13.33
N LEU A 427 4.89 21.60 14.56
CA LEU A 427 3.84 20.90 15.29
C LEU A 427 2.47 21.19 14.66
N GLY A 428 1.89 20.17 14.03
CA GLY A 428 0.57 20.21 13.40
C GLY A 428 -0.53 19.52 14.21
N ARG A 429 -0.16 18.68 15.18
CA ARG A 429 -1.09 18.03 16.13
C ARG A 429 -0.55 18.10 17.55
N LEU A 430 -1.37 18.60 18.46
CA LEU A 430 -1.08 18.67 19.89
C LEU A 430 -2.29 18.18 20.69
N ASN A 431 -2.05 17.27 21.63
CA ASN A 431 -3.06 16.81 22.58
C ASN A 431 -2.46 16.73 23.99
N LEU A 432 -2.95 17.57 24.89
CA LEU A 432 -2.55 17.67 26.31
C LEU A 432 -3.74 17.38 27.24
N SER A 433 -4.84 16.85 26.70
CA SER A 433 -6.09 16.68 27.42
C SER A 433 -5.97 15.63 28.54
N TYR A 434 -6.86 15.69 29.52
CA TYR A 434 -6.95 14.75 30.64
C TYR A 434 -5.63 14.59 31.39
N ASN A 435 -5.14 15.69 31.97
CA ASN A 435 -3.97 15.78 32.84
C ASN A 435 -4.28 16.67 34.07
N ASN A 436 -3.27 16.95 34.90
CA ASN A 436 -3.33 17.88 36.04
C ASN A 436 -2.58 19.20 35.77
N LEU A 437 -2.52 19.63 34.50
CA LEU A 437 -1.83 20.87 34.12
C LEU A 437 -2.57 22.09 34.70
N GLN A 438 -1.82 23.14 35.00
CA GLN A 438 -2.33 24.33 35.69
C GLN A 438 -1.70 25.61 35.17
N GLY A 439 -2.28 26.75 35.55
CA GLY A 439 -1.74 28.06 35.23
C GLY A 439 -2.30 28.64 33.94
N LYS A 440 -1.75 29.79 33.55
CA LYS A 440 -2.23 30.54 32.38
C LYS A 440 -1.50 30.06 31.12
N LEU A 441 -2.26 29.65 30.11
CA LEU A 441 -1.71 29.34 28.79
C LEU A 441 -1.03 30.57 28.17
N ASP A 442 0.19 30.38 27.68
CA ASP A 442 0.87 31.37 26.85
C ASP A 442 0.01 31.65 25.60
N LYS A 443 0.01 32.90 25.12
CA LYS A 443 -0.80 33.34 23.97
C LYS A 443 -0.54 32.52 22.71
N ARG A 444 0.65 31.92 22.57
CA ARG A 444 1.00 31.04 21.45
C ARG A 444 0.10 29.84 21.33
N TYR A 445 -0.51 29.38 22.41
CA TYR A 445 -1.44 28.27 22.40
C TYR A 445 -2.84 28.61 21.88
N ALA A 446 -3.16 29.89 21.67
CA ALA A 446 -4.51 30.34 21.33
C ALA A 446 -5.08 29.77 20.01
N HIS A 447 -4.21 29.31 19.10
CA HIS A 447 -4.59 28.74 17.80
C HIS A 447 -4.98 27.25 17.88
N TRP A 448 -4.66 26.57 18.99
CA TRP A 448 -5.01 25.17 19.18
C TRP A 448 -6.48 25.03 19.61
N PRO A 449 -7.15 23.94 19.23
CA PRO A 449 -8.54 23.69 19.59
C PRO A 449 -8.69 23.46 21.10
N VAL A 450 -9.87 23.75 21.66
CA VAL A 450 -10.15 23.66 23.11
C VAL A 450 -9.97 22.22 23.61
N GLU A 451 -10.30 21.25 22.76
CA GLU A 451 -10.18 19.81 23.00
C GLU A 451 -8.74 19.40 23.33
N THR A 452 -7.73 20.12 22.82
CA THR A 452 -6.31 19.89 23.14
C THR A 452 -6.03 20.00 24.65
N PHE A 453 -6.83 20.77 25.40
CA PHE A 453 -6.57 21.08 26.81
C PHE A 453 -7.66 20.58 27.77
N VAL A 454 -8.75 20.01 27.25
CA VAL A 454 -9.89 19.50 28.04
C VAL A 454 -9.43 18.57 29.16
N GLY A 455 -10.09 18.61 30.31
CA GLY A 455 -9.77 17.74 31.46
C GLY A 455 -8.69 18.29 32.40
N ASN A 456 -8.07 19.42 32.10
CA ASN A 456 -7.15 20.14 32.99
C ASN A 456 -7.87 21.29 33.72
N SER A 457 -8.44 21.02 34.90
CA SER A 457 -9.36 21.95 35.58
C SER A 457 -8.75 23.27 36.06
N LEU A 458 -7.42 23.35 36.16
CA LEU A 458 -6.69 24.54 36.64
C LEU A 458 -5.99 25.32 35.50
N LEU A 459 -6.16 24.91 34.24
CA LEU A 459 -5.69 25.67 33.09
C LEU A 459 -6.69 26.77 32.74
N CYS A 460 -6.17 27.94 32.34
CA CYS A 460 -6.99 29.06 31.88
C CYS A 460 -6.26 29.92 30.85
N GLY A 461 -6.98 30.81 30.18
CA GLY A 461 -6.46 31.65 29.10
C GLY A 461 -6.66 31.02 27.72
N SER A 462 -6.78 31.87 26.70
CA SER A 462 -7.10 31.48 25.31
C SER A 462 -6.28 30.26 24.84
N PRO A 463 -6.92 29.21 24.29
CA PRO A 463 -8.32 29.14 23.82
C PRO A 463 -9.36 28.85 24.92
N LEU A 464 -8.93 28.65 26.17
CA LEU A 464 -9.82 28.41 27.31
C LEU A 464 -10.39 29.72 27.89
N GLU A 465 -11.29 29.58 28.87
CA GLU A 465 -11.90 30.71 29.57
C GLU A 465 -10.88 31.64 30.25
N ASN A 466 -11.27 32.90 30.45
CA ASN A 466 -10.42 33.90 31.06
C ASN A 466 -10.13 33.57 32.53
N CYS A 467 -8.85 33.63 32.93
CA CYS A 467 -8.37 33.34 34.29
C CYS A 467 -8.99 34.20 35.42
N LYS A 468 -9.87 35.16 35.10
CA LYS A 468 -10.57 36.01 36.07
C LYS A 468 -11.79 35.32 36.68
N ASP A 469 -12.37 34.31 36.02
CA ASP A 469 -13.55 33.58 36.53
C ASP A 469 -13.21 32.43 37.50
N LEU A 470 -11.92 32.04 37.60
CA LEU A 470 -11.44 31.04 38.57
C LEU A 470 -11.54 31.48 40.04
N LYS A 471 -11.81 32.76 40.32
CA LYS A 471 -12.03 33.28 41.69
C LYS A 471 -13.50 33.41 42.08
N SER A 472 -14.44 33.13 41.18
CA SER A 472 -15.89 33.34 41.40
C SER A 472 -16.64 32.09 41.86
N ASN A 473 -16.09 30.87 41.69
CA ASN A 473 -16.81 29.65 42.05
C ASN A 473 -16.19 28.89 43.23
N ARG A 474 -16.18 29.53 44.40
CA ARG A 474 -16.00 28.81 45.68
C ARG A 474 -17.31 28.25 46.28
N ASN A 475 -18.46 28.44 45.63
CA ASN A 475 -19.75 27.92 46.10
C ASN A 475 -20.60 27.34 44.97
N SER A 476 -20.19 26.19 44.44
CA SER A 476 -21.14 25.17 43.97
C SER A 476 -20.48 23.79 43.93
N GLY A 477 -19.99 23.34 45.09
CA GLY A 477 -19.91 21.90 45.30
C GLY A 477 -21.35 21.38 45.27
N LEU A 478 -21.65 20.46 44.35
CA LEU A 478 -22.89 19.70 44.36
C LEU A 478 -23.09 19.12 45.77
N SER A 479 -24.27 19.31 46.37
CA SER A 479 -24.56 18.75 47.71
C SER A 479 -24.29 17.24 47.69
N GLN A 480 -23.95 16.63 48.84
CA GLN A 480 -23.77 15.17 48.92
C GLN A 480 -24.97 14.39 48.35
N SER A 481 -26.18 14.94 48.48
CA SER A 481 -27.40 14.41 47.86
C SER A 481 -27.40 14.48 46.33
N SER A 482 -26.82 15.51 45.73
CA SER A 482 -26.73 15.67 44.27
C SER A 482 -25.66 14.76 43.65
N VAL A 483 -24.54 14.53 44.35
CA VAL A 483 -23.47 13.61 43.90
C VAL A 483 -23.95 12.16 43.94
N VAL A 484 -24.69 11.76 44.97
CA VAL A 484 -25.30 10.41 45.06
C VAL A 484 -26.36 10.20 43.98
N VAL A 485 -27.15 11.23 43.66
CA VAL A 485 -28.15 11.17 42.58
C VAL A 485 -27.47 11.09 41.21
N ILE A 486 -26.41 11.87 40.97
CA ILE A 486 -25.67 11.83 39.69
C ILE A 486 -24.90 10.50 39.55
N SER A 487 -24.30 9.96 40.62
CA SER A 487 -23.65 8.65 40.56
C SER A 487 -24.65 7.50 40.44
N ALA A 488 -25.84 7.62 41.02
CA ALA A 488 -26.93 6.67 40.84
C ALA A 488 -27.49 6.72 39.41
N ILE A 489 -27.65 7.91 38.83
CA ILE A 489 -28.10 8.06 37.44
C ILE A 489 -27.03 7.57 36.48
N SER A 490 -25.74 7.85 36.71
CA SER A 490 -24.66 7.39 35.83
C SER A 490 -24.47 5.88 35.89
N THR A 491 -24.62 5.27 37.07
CA THR A 491 -24.57 3.80 37.21
C THR A 491 -25.79 3.14 36.59
N VAL A 492 -26.99 3.72 36.74
CA VAL A 492 -28.19 3.23 36.07
C VAL A 492 -28.07 3.36 34.55
N VAL A 493 -27.57 4.48 34.03
CA VAL A 493 -27.32 4.66 32.59
C VAL A 493 -26.25 3.70 32.07
N ALA A 494 -25.17 3.48 32.82
CA ALA A 494 -24.13 2.51 32.46
C ALA A 494 -24.66 1.07 32.45
N ILE A 495 -25.51 0.70 33.41
CA ILE A 495 -26.19 -0.61 33.45
C ILE A 495 -27.17 -0.72 32.29
N ILE A 496 -27.94 0.32 31.98
CA ILE A 496 -28.85 0.33 30.83
C ILE A 496 -28.06 0.18 29.53
N LEU A 497 -26.94 0.89 29.36
CA LEU A 497 -26.07 0.78 28.17
C LEU A 497 -25.40 -0.60 28.07
N LEU A 498 -25.00 -1.20 29.20
CA LEU A 498 -24.48 -2.57 29.26
C LEU A 498 -25.57 -3.59 28.90
N LEU A 499 -26.79 -3.41 29.39
CA LEU A 499 -27.93 -4.25 29.05
C LEU A 499 -28.36 -4.07 27.59
N LEU A 500 -28.26 -2.84 27.05
CA LEU A 500 -28.54 -2.55 25.64
C LEU A 500 -27.44 -3.14 24.74
N GLY A 501 -26.18 -3.03 25.14
CA GLY A 501 -25.04 -3.65 24.46
C GLY A 501 -25.14 -5.18 24.48
N ALA A 502 -25.49 -5.76 25.62
CA ALA A 502 -25.75 -7.20 25.74
C ALA A 502 -26.97 -7.61 24.90
N ALA A 503 -28.07 -6.85 24.92
CA ALA A 503 -29.25 -7.12 24.11
C ALA A 503 -28.95 -7.00 22.61
N LEU A 504 -28.16 -6.02 22.18
CA LEU A 504 -27.69 -5.87 20.80
C LEU A 504 -26.73 -6.99 20.41
N PHE A 505 -25.86 -7.44 21.32
CA PHE A 505 -24.97 -8.57 21.11
C PHE A 505 -25.74 -9.89 21.00
N PHE A 506 -26.75 -10.13 21.86
CA PHE A 506 -27.62 -11.29 21.76
C PHE A 506 -28.56 -11.20 20.56
N LYS A 507 -29.01 -10.01 20.16
CA LYS A 507 -29.78 -9.78 18.94
C LYS A 507 -28.93 -10.04 17.69
N SER A 508 -27.69 -9.56 17.63
CA SER A 508 -26.80 -9.82 16.51
C SER A 508 -26.40 -11.31 16.45
N ARG A 509 -26.18 -11.98 17.59
CA ARG A 509 -25.98 -13.43 17.64
C ARG A 509 -27.23 -14.21 17.21
N ARG A 510 -28.43 -13.74 17.59
CA ARG A 510 -29.71 -14.37 17.22
C ARG A 510 -30.06 -14.12 15.75
N GLU A 511 -29.72 -12.96 15.19
CA GLU A 511 -29.82 -12.65 13.76
C GLU A 511 -28.77 -13.41 12.94
N ALA A 512 -27.56 -13.62 13.47
CA ALA A 512 -26.55 -14.49 12.87
C ALA A 512 -26.96 -15.97 12.90
N MET A 513 -27.59 -16.45 13.98
CA MET A 513 -28.14 -17.81 14.05
C MET A 513 -29.43 -17.99 13.23
N ALA A 514 -30.24 -16.93 13.06
CA ALA A 514 -31.44 -16.95 12.21
C ALA A 514 -31.10 -16.87 10.71
N LYS A 515 -30.01 -16.20 10.34
CA LYS A 515 -29.46 -16.24 8.96
C LYS A 515 -28.78 -17.56 8.60
N ALA A 516 -28.41 -18.38 9.59
CA ALA A 516 -27.79 -19.69 9.36
C ALA A 516 -28.81 -20.82 9.17
N SER A 517 -30.12 -20.59 9.37
CA SER A 517 -31.16 -21.63 9.31
C SER A 517 -32.25 -21.41 8.25
N SER A 518 -32.11 -20.39 7.40
CA SER A 518 -33.08 -20.09 6.33
C SER A 518 -32.38 -19.47 5.12
N GLU A 519 -31.95 -20.31 4.18
CA GLU A 519 -32.28 -20.16 2.75
C GLU A 519 -31.62 -21.29 1.94
N GLY A 520 -32.44 -22.30 1.63
CA GLY A 520 -32.23 -23.16 0.49
C GLY A 520 -32.96 -22.60 -0.74
N SER A 521 -32.33 -22.77 -1.90
CA SER A 521 -32.92 -22.92 -3.24
C SER A 521 -33.98 -21.92 -3.70
N TYR A 522 -33.62 -21.02 -4.62
CA TYR A 522 -34.36 -20.85 -5.90
C TYR A 522 -33.40 -20.40 -7.02
N ALA A 523 -33.63 -20.95 -8.19
CA ALA A 523 -32.82 -20.83 -9.38
C ALA A 523 -33.39 -19.83 -10.41
N TYR A 524 -32.49 -19.36 -11.27
CA TYR A 524 -32.64 -18.72 -12.59
C TYR A 524 -33.52 -17.46 -12.74
N SER A 525 -32.91 -16.40 -13.30
CA SER A 525 -33.20 -15.96 -14.68
C SER A 525 -32.27 -14.84 -15.13
N SER A 526 -31.70 -15.02 -16.32
CA SER A 526 -30.99 -14.04 -17.13
C SER A 526 -31.96 -13.36 -18.11
N SER A 527 -31.77 -12.05 -18.36
CA SER A 527 -32.06 -11.27 -19.59
C SER A 527 -31.96 -9.78 -19.21
N SER A 528 -30.98 -9.01 -19.68
CA SER A 528 -30.72 -8.49 -21.02
C SER A 528 -31.60 -7.29 -21.44
N SER A 529 -30.93 -6.33 -22.09
CA SER A 529 -31.40 -5.07 -22.68
C SER A 529 -31.41 -3.86 -21.71
N SER A 530 -31.02 -2.65 -22.11
CA SER A 530 -30.76 -2.12 -23.46
C SER A 530 -29.93 -0.82 -23.40
N GLN A 531 -29.10 -0.67 -24.42
CA GLN A 531 -28.59 0.53 -25.09
C GLN A 531 -28.99 1.92 -24.55
N ALA A 532 -27.99 2.82 -24.43
CA ALA A 532 -28.15 4.22 -24.85
C ALA A 532 -26.81 4.86 -25.24
N HIS A 533 -26.84 5.59 -26.35
CA HIS A 533 -25.76 6.24 -27.07
C HIS A 533 -24.99 7.32 -26.29
N LYS A 534 -23.71 7.56 -26.66
CA LYS A 534 -23.25 8.90 -27.11
C LYS A 534 -21.92 8.84 -27.89
N ARG A 535 -21.92 9.65 -28.94
CA ARG A 535 -20.93 9.85 -30.02
C ARG A 535 -19.63 10.53 -29.56
N PRO A 536 -18.57 10.46 -30.38
CA PRO A 536 -17.29 11.08 -30.10
C PRO A 536 -17.35 12.60 -30.36
N LEU A 537 -16.79 13.38 -29.44
CA LEU A 537 -16.51 14.80 -29.65
C LEU A 537 -14.99 14.97 -29.71
N PHE A 538 -14.55 15.51 -30.85
CA PHE A 538 -13.20 15.90 -31.28
C PHE A 538 -12.34 14.85 -32.02
N GLN A 539 -12.37 15.03 -33.33
CA GLN A 539 -11.40 14.56 -34.33
C GLN A 539 -10.45 15.74 -34.63
N GLN A 540 -9.18 15.62 -34.26
CA GLN A 540 -8.04 16.40 -34.81
C GLN A 540 -6.76 15.62 -34.46
N GLN A 541 -6.22 14.82 -35.38
CA GLN A 541 -5.14 15.11 -36.34
C GLN A 541 -3.80 15.52 -35.69
N HIS A 542 -2.79 14.66 -35.92
CA HIS A 542 -1.35 14.80 -35.69
C HIS A 542 -0.81 14.78 -34.25
N ALA A 543 -0.50 13.57 -33.76
CA ALA A 543 0.85 13.18 -33.35
C ALA A 543 0.88 11.65 -33.21
N ALA A 544 1.78 10.98 -33.95
CA ALA A 544 1.97 9.53 -33.93
C ALA A 544 2.10 9.01 -32.49
N ARG A 545 1.35 7.95 -32.14
CA ARG A 545 1.60 7.20 -30.91
C ARG A 545 2.94 6.48 -31.06
N ARG A 546 3.83 6.70 -30.09
CA ARG A 546 5.23 6.26 -30.06
C ARG A 546 5.32 5.03 -29.17
N ASP A 547 5.71 3.88 -29.71
CA ASP A 547 5.85 2.65 -28.93
C ASP A 547 7.31 2.49 -28.49
N ILE A 548 7.59 2.82 -27.22
CA ILE A 548 8.88 2.64 -26.56
C ILE A 548 8.88 1.25 -25.93
N ARG A 549 9.77 0.35 -26.35
CA ARG A 549 9.78 -1.06 -25.89
C ARG A 549 10.60 -1.26 -24.62
N TRP A 550 10.39 -2.38 -23.95
CA TRP A 550 11.15 -2.75 -22.75
C TRP A 550 12.64 -2.87 -23.06
N GLU A 551 12.98 -3.52 -24.18
CA GLU A 551 14.35 -3.73 -24.63
C GLU A 551 15.04 -2.39 -24.92
N ASP A 552 14.33 -1.45 -25.57
CA ASP A 552 14.87 -0.12 -25.85
C ASP A 552 15.23 0.62 -24.55
N ILE A 553 14.43 0.45 -23.49
CA ILE A 553 14.69 1.03 -22.18
C ILE A 553 15.87 0.32 -21.51
N MET A 554 15.91 -1.01 -21.55
CA MET A 554 17.00 -1.78 -20.96
C MET A 554 18.33 -1.46 -21.62
N ASP A 555 18.37 -1.39 -22.95
CA ASP A 555 19.56 -1.01 -23.71
C ASP A 555 19.97 0.44 -23.39
N ALA A 556 19.00 1.37 -23.37
CA ALA A 556 19.26 2.80 -23.10
C ALA A 556 19.63 3.10 -21.63
N THR A 557 19.39 2.18 -20.70
CA THR A 557 19.66 2.36 -19.26
C THR A 557 20.63 1.32 -18.69
N ASN A 558 21.20 0.47 -19.55
CA ASN A 558 22.02 -0.68 -19.17
C ASN A 558 21.35 -1.52 -18.07
N ASN A 559 20.17 -2.07 -18.39
CA ASN A 559 19.31 -2.84 -17.48
C ASN A 559 18.94 -2.07 -16.20
N LEU A 560 18.54 -0.80 -16.32
CA LEU A 560 18.17 0.07 -15.20
C LEU A 560 19.28 0.15 -14.11
N SER A 561 20.52 0.29 -14.57
CA SER A 561 21.71 0.50 -13.74
C SER A 561 21.61 1.76 -12.87
N GLU A 562 22.28 1.77 -11.71
CA GLU A 562 22.35 2.94 -10.84
C GLU A 562 22.99 4.17 -11.51
N GLU A 563 23.81 3.97 -12.56
CA GLU A 563 24.43 5.06 -13.34
C GLU A 563 23.39 5.96 -14.03
N PHE A 564 22.27 5.37 -14.44
CA PHE A 564 21.18 6.08 -15.13
C PHE A 564 20.10 6.56 -14.16
N MET A 565 20.27 6.29 -12.85
CA MET A 565 19.32 6.70 -11.82
C MET A 565 19.37 8.22 -11.63
N THR A 566 18.23 8.87 -11.79
CA THR A 566 18.08 10.31 -11.54
C THR A 566 17.49 10.61 -10.17
N GLY A 567 16.75 9.68 -9.57
CA GLY A 567 16.27 9.80 -8.20
C GLY A 567 15.52 8.56 -7.73
N SER A 568 15.40 8.36 -6.41
CA SER A 568 14.62 7.28 -5.81
C SER A 568 13.81 7.78 -4.61
N GLY A 569 12.59 7.26 -4.43
CA GLY A 569 11.66 7.72 -3.40
C GLY A 569 10.58 6.68 -3.03
N GLY A 570 9.61 7.10 -2.22
CA GLY A 570 8.56 6.20 -1.67
C GLY A 570 7.70 5.51 -2.73
N SER A 571 7.54 6.11 -3.91
CA SER A 571 6.69 5.60 -5.00
C SER A 571 7.46 4.85 -6.11
N GLY A 572 8.79 4.78 -6.03
CA GLY A 572 9.60 4.13 -7.07
C GLY A 572 10.97 4.77 -7.29
N THR A 573 11.68 4.27 -8.30
CA THR A 573 12.98 4.76 -8.76
C THR A 573 12.86 5.34 -10.17
N ILE A 574 13.50 6.47 -10.44
CA ILE A 574 13.46 7.17 -11.74
C ILE A 574 14.81 7.02 -12.44
N TYR A 575 14.79 6.64 -13.71
CA TYR A 575 15.95 6.52 -14.58
C TYR A 575 15.83 7.48 -15.77
N ARG A 576 16.94 8.08 -16.19
CA ARG A 576 17.04 8.81 -17.46
C ARG A 576 17.40 7.79 -18.55
N ALA A 577 16.60 7.72 -19.60
CA ALA A 577 16.91 6.91 -20.78
C ALA A 577 17.01 7.81 -22.01
N GLU A 578 18.06 7.61 -22.81
CA GLU A 578 18.22 8.25 -24.11
C GLU A 578 17.98 7.19 -25.17
N LEU A 579 16.83 7.27 -25.83
CA LEU A 579 16.37 6.25 -26.76
C LEU A 579 17.15 6.35 -28.08
N PHE A 580 17.15 5.28 -28.87
CA PHE A 580 17.89 5.17 -30.14
C PHE A 580 17.57 6.27 -31.17
N ILE A 581 16.42 6.94 -31.02
CA ILE A 581 15.97 8.06 -31.84
C ILE A 581 16.51 9.43 -31.38
N GLY A 582 17.31 9.49 -30.31
CA GLY A 582 17.85 10.72 -29.71
C GLY A 582 16.89 11.45 -28.78
N GLU A 583 15.73 10.86 -28.46
CA GLU A 583 14.76 11.40 -27.49
C GLU A 583 15.14 10.98 -26.07
N THR A 584 15.14 11.94 -25.13
CA THR A 584 15.35 11.64 -23.70
C THR A 584 14.00 11.47 -23.01
N VAL A 585 13.84 10.38 -22.26
CA VAL A 585 12.63 10.07 -21.47
C VAL A 585 12.98 9.77 -20.01
N ALA A 586 12.00 9.94 -19.12
CA ALA A 586 12.10 9.56 -17.71
C ALA A 586 11.34 8.24 -17.46
N ILE A 587 12.04 7.24 -16.93
CA ILE A 587 11.49 5.91 -16.66
C ILE A 587 11.28 5.75 -15.16
N LYS A 588 10.03 5.66 -14.72
CA LYS A 588 9.67 5.43 -13.32
C LYS A 588 9.38 3.96 -13.08
N LYS A 589 10.30 3.27 -12.39
CA LYS A 589 10.10 1.91 -11.88
C LYS A 589 9.34 1.95 -10.56
N ILE A 590 8.12 1.44 -10.55
CA ILE A 590 7.30 1.33 -9.33
C ILE A 590 7.89 0.24 -8.44
N ARG A 591 8.09 0.53 -7.15
CA ARG A 591 8.52 -0.48 -6.17
C ARG A 591 7.42 -1.54 -5.99
N ARG A 592 7.69 -2.80 -6.32
CA ARG A 592 6.82 -3.92 -5.88
C ARG A 592 7.09 -4.19 -4.40
N LYS A 593 6.17 -3.73 -3.54
CA LYS A 593 5.86 -4.36 -2.25
C LYS A 593 4.58 -5.16 -2.45
N ASP A 594 4.41 -6.26 -1.74
CA ASP A 594 3.23 -7.14 -1.75
C ASP A 594 1.99 -6.44 -1.14
N ASP A 595 1.62 -5.28 -1.67
CA ASP A 595 0.52 -4.44 -1.22
C ASP A 595 -0.48 -4.28 -2.38
N PRO A 596 -1.70 -4.85 -2.27
CA PRO A 596 -2.75 -4.73 -3.28
C PRO A 596 -3.21 -3.27 -3.54
N MET A 597 -2.78 -2.29 -2.74
CA MET A 597 -2.95 -0.87 -3.05
C MET A 597 -2.01 -0.33 -4.13
N LEU A 598 -0.82 -0.92 -4.35
CA LEU A 598 0.19 -0.43 -5.30
C LEU A 598 -0.09 -0.84 -6.76
N ASP A 599 -0.64 -2.02 -7.01
CA ASP A 599 -1.14 -2.39 -8.36
C ASP A 599 -2.36 -1.53 -8.76
N LYS A 600 -3.19 -1.18 -7.77
CA LYS A 600 -4.24 -0.16 -7.96
C LYS A 600 -3.63 1.22 -8.23
N SER A 601 -2.45 1.54 -7.71
CA SER A 601 -1.75 2.81 -8.00
C SER A 601 -1.24 2.84 -9.44
N PHE A 602 -0.58 1.79 -9.93
CA PHE A 602 -0.11 1.71 -11.33
C PHE A 602 -1.28 1.80 -12.32
N ALA A 603 -2.34 1.01 -12.09
CA ALA A 603 -3.55 1.07 -12.92
C ALA A 603 -4.28 2.42 -12.81
N ARG A 604 -4.29 3.07 -11.64
CA ARG A 604 -4.88 4.41 -11.46
C ARG A 604 -4.06 5.48 -12.16
N GLU A 605 -2.73 5.44 -12.07
CA GLU A 605 -1.82 6.40 -12.70
C GLU A 605 -1.97 6.34 -14.24
N ILE A 606 -2.04 5.13 -14.83
CA ILE A 606 -2.33 4.91 -16.26
C ILE A 606 -3.72 5.43 -16.63
N ASN A 607 -4.76 5.02 -15.91
CA ASN A 607 -6.14 5.37 -16.26
C ASN A 607 -6.46 6.86 -16.05
N THR A 608 -5.80 7.52 -15.10
CA THR A 608 -6.02 8.92 -14.76
C THR A 608 -5.13 9.81 -15.62
N LEU A 609 -3.81 9.65 -15.58
CA LEU A 609 -2.86 10.53 -16.29
C LEU A 609 -2.80 10.23 -17.79
N GLY A 610 -3.09 8.99 -18.22
CA GLY A 610 -3.19 8.66 -19.64
C GLY A 610 -4.38 9.34 -20.34
N ARG A 611 -5.38 9.80 -19.59
CA ARG A 611 -6.57 10.50 -20.10
C ARG A 611 -6.53 12.01 -19.93
N ILE A 612 -5.70 12.52 -19.02
CA ILE A 612 -5.55 13.95 -18.76
C ILE A 612 -4.50 14.53 -19.71
N ARG A 613 -4.89 15.52 -20.51
CA ARG A 613 -3.97 16.31 -21.33
C ARG A 613 -4.07 17.76 -20.88
N HIS A 614 -3.02 18.25 -20.23
CA HIS A 614 -2.93 19.63 -19.79
C HIS A 614 -1.51 20.14 -20.03
N ARG A 615 -1.35 21.41 -20.44
CA ARG A 615 -0.05 21.98 -20.81
C ARG A 615 0.98 22.04 -19.67
N HIS A 616 0.49 21.93 -18.43
CA HIS A 616 1.30 22.03 -17.20
C HIS A 616 1.36 20.72 -16.40
N LEU A 617 0.88 19.61 -16.96
CA LEU A 617 1.05 18.29 -16.36
C LEU A 617 2.02 17.47 -17.18
N VAL A 618 2.98 16.83 -16.50
CA VAL A 618 3.95 15.94 -17.14
C VAL A 618 3.20 14.85 -17.89
N LYS A 619 3.47 14.78 -19.19
CA LYS A 619 2.80 13.84 -20.08
C LYS A 619 3.29 12.43 -19.84
N LEU A 620 2.37 11.53 -19.50
CA LEU A 620 2.62 10.08 -19.58
C LEU A 620 2.71 9.70 -21.07
N LEU A 621 3.90 9.34 -21.51
CA LEU A 621 4.19 8.95 -22.90
C LEU A 621 3.81 7.50 -23.15
N GLY A 622 3.96 6.64 -22.15
CA GLY A 622 3.67 5.22 -22.23
C GLY A 622 3.93 4.50 -20.91
N TYR A 623 3.83 3.18 -20.92
CA TYR A 623 4.18 2.32 -19.80
C TYR A 623 4.70 0.98 -20.32
N CYS A 624 5.56 0.32 -19.56
CA CYS A 624 5.94 -1.07 -19.81
C CYS A 624 5.63 -1.87 -18.55
N ASN A 625 5.00 -3.04 -18.72
CA ASN A 625 4.79 -3.97 -17.62
C ASN A 625 5.50 -5.27 -17.97
N ASN A 626 6.56 -5.60 -17.24
CA ASN A 626 7.24 -6.87 -17.39
C ASN A 626 6.99 -7.71 -16.13
N LYS A 627 6.12 -8.71 -16.27
CA LYS A 627 5.74 -9.60 -15.17
C LYS A 627 6.86 -10.56 -14.78
N GLY A 628 7.73 -10.96 -15.72
CA GLY A 628 8.86 -11.86 -15.49
C GLY A 628 9.99 -11.26 -14.64
N GLU A 629 10.20 -9.94 -14.70
CA GLU A 629 11.24 -9.25 -13.91
C GLU A 629 10.72 -8.45 -12.71
N GLY A 630 9.47 -8.67 -12.29
CA GLY A 630 9.04 -8.03 -11.04
C GLY A 630 8.80 -6.51 -11.13
N SER A 631 8.64 -5.92 -12.33
CA SER A 631 8.79 -4.46 -12.49
C SER A 631 7.73 -3.80 -13.40
N ASN A 632 7.07 -2.78 -12.87
CA ASN A 632 6.14 -1.92 -13.63
C ASN A 632 6.84 -0.58 -13.92
N LEU A 633 6.95 -0.19 -15.18
CA LEU A 633 7.59 1.06 -15.62
C LEU A 633 6.55 2.02 -16.20
N LEU A 634 6.59 3.27 -15.75
CA LEU A 634 5.87 4.38 -16.38
C LEU A 634 6.88 5.26 -17.13
N ILE A 635 6.53 5.65 -18.35
CA ILE A 635 7.40 6.43 -19.24
C ILE A 635 6.84 7.84 -19.33
N TYR A 636 7.60 8.79 -18.84
CA TYR A 636 7.27 10.21 -18.84
C TYR A 636 8.19 10.97 -19.79
N GLU A 637 7.74 12.13 -20.24
CA GLU A 637 8.65 13.10 -20.83
C GLU A 637 9.76 13.47 -19.84
N PHE A 638 10.98 13.59 -20.32
CA PHE A 638 12.12 13.92 -19.46
C PHE A 638 12.13 15.42 -19.13
N MET A 639 12.19 15.74 -17.84
CA MET A 639 12.33 17.12 -17.37
C MET A 639 13.82 17.48 -17.22
N GLU A 640 14.37 18.21 -18.19
CA GLU A 640 15.81 18.57 -18.26
C GLU A 640 16.35 19.36 -17.07
N ASN A 641 15.48 19.98 -16.28
CA ASN A 641 15.88 20.82 -15.16
C ASN A 641 16.03 20.03 -13.85
N GLY A 642 15.89 18.70 -13.85
CA GLY A 642 16.09 17.87 -12.66
C GLY A 642 14.93 17.94 -11.65
N SER A 643 15.01 17.12 -10.60
CA SER A 643 13.93 17.04 -9.60
C SER A 643 14.01 18.18 -8.60
N VAL A 644 12.87 18.57 -8.02
CA VAL A 644 12.83 19.55 -6.91
C VAL A 644 13.76 19.12 -5.76
N TRP A 645 13.91 17.82 -5.53
CA TRP A 645 14.86 17.27 -4.57
C TRP A 645 16.31 17.63 -4.91
N ASP A 646 16.73 17.50 -6.17
CA ASP A 646 18.08 17.90 -6.62
C ASP A 646 18.32 19.40 -6.46
N TRP A 647 17.30 20.22 -6.76
CA TRP A 647 17.33 21.67 -6.56
C TRP A 647 17.53 22.08 -5.10
N LEU A 648 16.98 21.30 -4.17
CA LEU A 648 17.00 21.58 -2.74
C LEU A 648 18.25 21.02 -2.04
N HIS A 649 18.84 19.92 -2.53
CA HIS A 649 19.83 19.13 -1.80
C HIS A 649 21.22 18.99 -2.48
N LYS A 650 21.41 19.39 -3.75
CA LYS A 650 22.72 19.37 -4.44
C LYS A 650 23.29 20.80 -4.66
N GLN A 651 24.61 20.98 -4.52
CA GLN A 651 25.28 22.24 -4.91
C GLN A 651 25.41 22.37 -6.44
N PRO A 652 25.28 23.57 -7.03
CA PRO A 652 24.85 23.71 -8.42
C PRO A 652 25.99 23.72 -9.43
N MET A 653 25.80 23.02 -10.55
CA MET A 653 26.36 23.49 -11.83
C MET A 653 25.35 24.47 -12.46
N ASN A 654 25.78 25.72 -12.64
CA ASN A 654 25.13 26.84 -13.32
C ASN A 654 23.94 27.58 -12.65
N HIS A 655 24.22 28.81 -12.21
CA HIS A 655 23.34 29.77 -11.53
C HIS A 655 22.17 30.36 -12.35
N LYS A 656 21.91 29.91 -13.59
CA LYS A 656 20.84 30.50 -14.43
C LYS A 656 19.50 29.78 -14.42
N LYS A 657 19.38 28.58 -13.84
CA LYS A 657 18.16 27.76 -13.94
C LYS A 657 17.26 27.76 -12.68
N LYS A 658 17.57 28.54 -11.64
CA LYS A 658 16.96 28.54 -10.29
C LYS A 658 15.51 29.06 -10.15
N LYS A 659 14.68 29.20 -11.19
CA LYS A 659 13.41 29.97 -11.07
C LYS A 659 12.09 29.19 -11.12
N SER A 660 12.02 27.97 -11.66
CA SER A 660 10.72 27.36 -12.04
C SER A 660 9.96 26.63 -10.92
N SER A 661 10.64 26.06 -9.91
CA SER A 661 9.96 25.16 -8.95
C SER A 661 9.58 25.79 -7.61
N TYR A 662 10.04 27.02 -7.31
CA TYR A 662 9.78 27.67 -6.02
C TYR A 662 8.31 27.99 -5.76
N GLY A 663 7.51 28.21 -6.82
CA GLY A 663 6.10 28.60 -6.69
C GLY A 663 5.17 27.51 -6.17
N TYR A 664 5.60 26.24 -6.21
CA TYR A 664 4.80 25.08 -5.78
C TYR A 664 5.09 24.65 -4.34
N ILE A 665 6.22 25.10 -3.80
CA ILE A 665 6.73 24.64 -2.52
C ILE A 665 6.01 25.40 -1.41
N ALA A 666 5.46 24.67 -0.45
CA ALA A 666 4.85 25.27 0.72
C ALA A 666 5.87 26.18 1.44
N PRO A 667 5.48 27.39 1.89
CA PRO A 667 6.40 28.32 2.54
C PRO A 667 7.19 27.66 3.68
N GLU A 668 6.56 26.73 4.40
CA GLU A 668 7.18 25.99 5.49
C GLU A 668 8.19 24.95 5.11
N TYR A 669 8.13 24.46 3.89
CA TYR A 669 9.12 23.55 3.37
C TYR A 669 10.46 24.27 3.13
N ALA A 670 10.43 25.55 2.71
CA ALA A 670 11.63 26.33 2.43
C ALA A 670 12.54 26.53 3.67
N TYR A 671 11.98 26.46 4.88
CA TYR A 671 12.74 26.57 6.13
C TYR A 671 12.86 25.26 6.92
N SER A 672 11.91 24.33 6.80
CA SER A 672 11.97 23.03 7.50
C SER A 672 12.75 21.95 6.74
N LEU A 673 12.88 22.07 5.41
CA LEU A 673 13.40 21.07 4.49
C LEU A 673 12.72 19.69 4.63
N LYS A 674 11.48 19.67 5.15
CA LYS A 674 10.72 18.46 5.46
C LYS A 674 9.40 18.45 4.72
N ALA A 675 9.17 17.38 3.96
CA ALA A 675 7.86 17.08 3.38
C ALA A 675 6.94 16.58 4.50
N THR A 676 5.79 17.22 4.65
CA THR A 676 4.71 16.84 5.56
C THR A 676 3.43 16.62 4.74
N GLU A 677 2.43 15.95 5.31
CA GLU A 677 1.11 15.84 4.65
C GLU A 677 0.56 17.23 4.27
N LYS A 678 0.80 18.24 5.11
CA LYS A 678 0.29 19.59 4.90
C LYS A 678 1.07 20.36 3.82
N SER A 679 2.37 20.11 3.65
CA SER A 679 3.13 20.69 2.54
C SER A 679 2.72 20.07 1.20
N ASP A 680 2.35 18.79 1.20
CA ASP A 680 1.79 18.12 0.02
C ASP A 680 0.40 18.68 -0.32
N VAL A 681 -0.44 18.94 0.69
CA VAL A 681 -1.74 19.59 0.50
C VAL A 681 -1.59 21.01 -0.07
N TYR A 682 -0.59 21.79 0.36
CA TYR A 682 -0.32 23.10 -0.25
C TYR A 682 0.07 22.98 -1.72
N SER A 683 0.99 22.07 -2.03
CA SER A 683 1.43 21.81 -3.40
C SER A 683 0.25 21.40 -4.29
N MET A 684 -0.65 20.56 -3.76
CA MET A 684 -1.91 20.21 -4.42
C MET A 684 -2.79 21.44 -4.68
N GLY A 685 -2.89 22.37 -3.73
CA GLY A 685 -3.62 23.62 -3.91
C GLY A 685 -3.06 24.48 -5.05
N ILE A 686 -1.74 24.66 -5.12
CA ILE A 686 -1.10 25.39 -6.23
C ILE A 686 -1.39 24.73 -7.58
N VAL A 687 -1.32 23.40 -7.66
CA VAL A 687 -1.66 22.66 -8.88
C VAL A 687 -3.12 22.85 -9.28
N LEU A 688 -4.06 22.86 -8.32
CA LEU A 688 -5.47 23.15 -8.63
C LEU A 688 -5.66 24.57 -9.19
N MET A 689 -4.94 25.57 -8.66
CA MET A 689 -4.97 26.93 -9.20
C MET A 689 -4.38 27.00 -10.61
N GLU A 690 -3.30 26.27 -10.86
CA GLU A 690 -2.67 26.19 -12.17
C GLU A 690 -3.57 25.49 -13.21
N LEU A 691 -4.28 24.43 -12.82
CA LEU A 691 -5.21 23.73 -13.70
C LEU A 691 -6.43 24.58 -14.05
N ALA A 692 -6.98 25.32 -13.08
CA ALA A 692 -8.16 26.15 -13.31
C ALA A 692 -7.82 27.44 -14.07
N SER A 693 -6.67 28.06 -13.80
CA SER A 693 -6.26 29.34 -14.41
C SER A 693 -5.37 29.20 -15.64
N GLY A 694 -4.72 28.05 -15.80
CA GLY A 694 -3.71 27.82 -16.82
C GLY A 694 -2.41 28.60 -16.60
N ARG A 695 -2.23 29.31 -15.50
CA ARG A 695 -1.04 30.13 -15.22
C ARG A 695 -0.08 29.36 -14.32
N MET A 696 1.22 29.47 -14.60
CA MET A 696 2.23 28.90 -13.72
C MET A 696 2.39 29.81 -12.50
N PRO A 697 2.66 29.28 -11.29
CA PRO A 697 2.92 30.09 -10.10
C PRO A 697 4.17 30.98 -10.20
N THR A 698 4.97 30.80 -11.24
CA THR A 698 6.16 31.60 -11.55
C THR A 698 5.95 32.58 -12.72
N ASP A 699 4.74 32.67 -13.27
CA ASP A 699 4.41 33.63 -14.32
C ASP A 699 4.57 35.08 -13.79
N GLY A 700 5.35 35.91 -14.49
CA GLY A 700 5.59 37.30 -14.10
C GLY A 700 4.39 38.25 -14.26
N ASN A 701 3.20 37.73 -14.58
CA ASN A 701 2.03 38.50 -14.99
C ASN A 701 0.97 38.70 -13.88
N PHE A 702 1.31 38.42 -12.61
CA PHE A 702 0.40 38.61 -11.47
C PHE A 702 0.41 40.03 -10.87
N GLY A 703 1.45 40.82 -11.20
CA GLY A 703 1.75 42.12 -10.61
C GLY A 703 3.07 42.09 -9.84
N GLU A 704 3.73 43.23 -9.66
CA GLU A 704 4.93 43.32 -8.81
C GLU A 704 4.59 42.86 -7.37
N ASP A 705 5.38 41.93 -6.82
CA ASP A 705 5.25 41.38 -5.47
C ASP A 705 3.94 40.61 -5.13
N ILE A 706 3.16 40.20 -6.15
CA ILE A 706 1.96 39.38 -5.97
C ILE A 706 2.25 37.95 -6.46
N ASP A 707 2.18 36.99 -5.54
CA ASP A 707 2.24 35.56 -5.87
C ASP A 707 0.87 35.05 -6.37
N MET A 708 0.87 33.84 -6.94
CA MET A 708 -0.33 33.21 -7.48
C MET A 708 -1.46 33.07 -6.46
N VAL A 709 -1.13 32.73 -5.20
CA VAL A 709 -2.13 32.52 -4.15
C VAL A 709 -2.84 33.84 -3.85
N ARG A 710 -2.08 34.91 -3.64
CA ARG A 710 -2.62 36.27 -3.43
C ARG A 710 -3.37 36.79 -4.65
N TRP A 711 -2.90 36.46 -5.86
CA TRP A 711 -3.57 36.81 -7.10
C TRP A 711 -4.97 36.17 -7.20
N VAL A 712 -5.08 34.86 -6.91
CA VAL A 712 -6.36 34.14 -6.86
C VAL A 712 -7.25 34.68 -5.74
N GLU A 713 -6.72 34.82 -4.52
CA GLU A 713 -7.44 35.33 -3.35
C GLU A 713 -8.03 36.73 -3.61
N SER A 714 -7.25 37.63 -4.23
CA SER A 714 -7.70 38.99 -4.54
C SER A 714 -8.85 39.08 -5.55
N ARG A 715 -9.05 38.06 -6.39
CA ARG A 715 -9.98 38.08 -7.52
C ARG A 715 -11.17 37.14 -7.34
N ILE A 716 -11.07 36.13 -6.47
CA ILE A 716 -12.14 35.16 -6.28
C ILE A 716 -13.37 35.79 -5.62
N GLU A 717 -13.16 36.80 -4.78
CA GLU A 717 -14.22 37.58 -4.11
C GLU A 717 -14.72 38.77 -4.97
N MET A 718 -14.04 39.10 -6.07
CA MET A 718 -14.48 40.15 -6.99
C MET A 718 -15.67 39.70 -7.85
N GLN A 719 -16.54 40.62 -8.25
CA GLN A 719 -17.62 40.36 -9.21
C GLN A 719 -17.29 40.96 -10.58
N GLY A 720 -17.71 40.29 -11.67
CA GLY A 720 -17.52 40.76 -13.06
C GLY A 720 -16.25 40.24 -13.73
N SER A 721 -15.74 40.99 -14.72
CA SER A 721 -14.67 40.54 -15.64
C SER A 721 -13.37 40.12 -14.96
N ALA A 722 -13.03 40.71 -13.81
CA ALA A 722 -11.82 40.37 -13.06
C ALA A 722 -11.84 38.95 -12.46
N ARG A 723 -13.02 38.43 -12.12
CA ARG A 723 -13.18 37.05 -11.64
C ARG A 723 -13.15 36.05 -12.79
N GLU A 724 -13.66 36.44 -13.96
CA GLU A 724 -13.60 35.62 -15.18
C GLU A 724 -12.17 35.43 -15.71
N GLU A 725 -11.22 36.31 -15.35
CA GLU A 725 -9.79 36.19 -15.67
C GLU A 725 -9.09 35.05 -14.91
N LEU A 726 -9.71 34.53 -13.84
CA LEU A 726 -9.17 33.42 -13.05
C LEU A 726 -9.26 32.08 -13.78
N ILE A 727 -10.15 31.96 -14.77
CA ILE A 727 -10.36 30.71 -15.50
C ILE A 727 -9.61 30.75 -16.82
N ASP A 728 -8.88 29.69 -17.13
CA ASP A 728 -8.11 29.58 -18.36
C ASP A 728 -9.04 29.83 -19.58
N PRO A 729 -8.74 30.82 -20.43
CA PRO A 729 -9.52 31.09 -21.64
C PRO A 729 -9.66 29.88 -22.58
N SER A 730 -8.69 28.95 -22.57
CA SER A 730 -8.73 27.72 -23.36
C SER A 730 -9.75 26.69 -22.88
N LEU A 731 -10.28 26.85 -21.65
CA LEU A 731 -11.40 26.06 -21.15
C LEU A 731 -12.76 26.61 -21.62
N LYS A 732 -12.81 27.83 -22.16
CA LYS A 732 -14.06 28.44 -22.64
C LYS A 732 -14.40 27.98 -24.07
N PRO A 733 -15.70 27.83 -24.40
CA PRO A 733 -16.87 28.16 -23.59
C PRO A 733 -17.18 27.08 -22.54
N LEU A 734 -17.51 27.50 -21.32
CA LEU A 734 -17.98 26.64 -20.23
C LEU A 734 -19.48 26.82 -20.02
N LEU A 735 -20.18 25.76 -19.63
CA LEU A 735 -21.56 25.89 -19.14
C LEU A 735 -21.55 26.56 -17.75
N PRO A 736 -22.62 27.29 -17.35
CA PRO A 736 -22.64 28.01 -16.06
C PRO A 736 -22.31 27.15 -14.84
N HIS A 737 -22.66 25.86 -14.86
CA HIS A 737 -22.33 24.92 -13.77
C HIS A 737 -20.87 24.43 -13.81
N GLU A 738 -20.24 24.38 -14.99
CA GLU A 738 -18.83 24.02 -15.13
C GLU A 738 -17.94 25.18 -14.70
N GLU A 739 -18.34 26.40 -15.04
CA GLU A 739 -17.71 27.63 -14.55
C GLU A 739 -17.84 27.76 -13.03
N ASN A 740 -19.03 27.50 -12.46
CA ASN A 740 -19.20 27.46 -11.01
C ASN A 740 -18.33 26.36 -10.35
N GLY A 741 -18.24 25.18 -10.98
CA GLY A 741 -17.36 24.10 -10.53
C GLY A 741 -15.88 24.50 -10.53
N ALA A 742 -15.42 25.23 -11.55
CA ALA A 742 -14.05 25.73 -11.62
C ALA A 742 -13.75 26.74 -10.49
N PHE A 743 -14.71 27.61 -10.14
CA PHE A 743 -14.57 28.49 -8.97
C PHE A 743 -14.56 27.74 -7.64
N GLN A 744 -15.36 26.67 -7.49
CA GLN A 744 -15.32 25.83 -6.30
C GLN A 744 -13.98 25.09 -6.16
N VAL A 745 -13.36 24.69 -7.28
CA VAL A 745 -12.00 24.13 -7.29
C VAL A 745 -10.98 25.17 -6.80
N LEU A 746 -11.09 26.43 -7.24
CA LEU A 746 -10.22 27.51 -6.76
C LEU A 746 -10.42 27.83 -5.28
N ASP A 747 -11.64 27.73 -4.75
CA ASP A 747 -11.92 27.91 -3.32
C ASP A 747 -11.25 26.82 -2.47
N ILE A 748 -11.36 25.55 -2.90
CA ILE A 748 -10.64 24.44 -2.25
C ILE A 748 -9.13 24.66 -2.35
N ALA A 749 -8.64 25.13 -3.50
CA ALA A 749 -7.24 25.43 -3.69
C ALA A 749 -6.74 26.48 -2.68
N LEU A 750 -7.52 27.54 -2.42
CA LEU A 750 -7.21 28.55 -1.39
C LEU A 750 -7.21 27.97 0.03
N GLN A 751 -8.12 27.04 0.34
CA GLN A 751 -8.11 26.31 1.61
C GLN A 751 -6.84 25.45 1.74
N CYS A 752 -6.43 24.80 0.65
CA CYS A 752 -5.20 24.00 0.59
C CYS A 752 -3.93 24.85 0.70
N THR A 753 -3.93 26.11 0.24
CA THR A 753 -2.76 27.00 0.25
C THR A 753 -2.74 27.98 1.43
N LYS A 754 -3.52 27.74 2.50
CA LYS A 754 -3.47 28.58 3.71
C LYS A 754 -2.04 28.67 4.26
N THR A 755 -1.63 29.85 4.71
CA THR A 755 -0.27 30.09 5.20
C THR A 755 0.07 29.17 6.38
N ALA A 756 -0.88 28.94 7.30
CA ALA A 756 -0.71 28.03 8.42
C ALA A 756 -1.01 26.57 8.00
N PRO A 757 -0.06 25.63 8.14
CA PRO A 757 -0.28 24.23 7.76
C PRO A 757 -1.44 23.55 8.49
N CYS A 758 -1.73 23.94 9.74
CA CYS A 758 -2.83 23.39 10.54
C CYS A 758 -4.22 23.78 10.02
N GLU A 759 -4.35 24.92 9.31
CA GLU A 759 -5.62 25.39 8.74
C GLU A 759 -5.97 24.72 7.41
N ARG A 760 -4.97 24.11 6.76
CA ARG A 760 -5.20 23.37 5.52
C ARG A 760 -6.02 22.11 5.83
N PRO A 761 -6.90 21.66 4.93
CA PRO A 761 -7.55 20.37 5.06
C PRO A 761 -6.51 19.22 5.07
N THR A 762 -6.91 18.03 5.51
CA THR A 762 -6.16 16.81 5.18
C THR A 762 -6.28 16.50 3.70
N SER A 763 -5.34 15.75 3.15
CA SER A 763 -5.39 15.25 1.78
C SER A 763 -6.70 14.52 1.48
N ARG A 764 -7.18 13.72 2.45
CA ARG A 764 -8.45 13.00 2.36
C ARG A 764 -9.67 13.92 2.35
N GLN A 765 -9.67 14.98 3.15
CA GLN A 765 -10.76 15.97 3.19
C GLN A 765 -10.82 16.77 1.88
N ALA A 766 -9.70 17.26 1.38
CA ALA A 766 -9.64 17.97 0.10
C ALA A 766 -10.14 17.07 -1.06
N CYS A 767 -9.68 15.82 -1.13
CA CYS A 767 -10.17 14.84 -2.10
C CYS A 767 -11.67 14.57 -1.98
N TYR A 768 -12.20 14.47 -0.75
CA TYR A 768 -13.63 14.26 -0.51
C TYR A 768 -14.47 15.42 -1.04
N ILE A 769 -14.04 16.67 -0.81
CA ILE A 769 -14.77 17.86 -1.28
C ILE A 769 -14.71 17.95 -2.82
N LEU A 770 -13.55 17.67 -3.43
CA LEU A 770 -13.40 17.61 -4.89
C LEU A 770 -14.32 16.54 -5.54
N LEU A 771 -14.41 15.36 -4.92
CA LEU A 771 -15.32 14.29 -5.36
C LEU A 771 -16.80 14.70 -5.24
N HIS A 772 -17.13 15.52 -4.25
CA HIS A 772 -18.49 16.02 -4.07
C HIS A 772 -18.90 17.01 -5.16
N ILE A 773 -18.00 17.93 -5.57
CA ILE A 773 -18.20 18.81 -6.74
C ILE A 773 -18.44 17.97 -8.00
N PHE A 774 -17.65 16.92 -8.21
CA PHE A 774 -17.80 16.01 -9.34
C PHE A 774 -19.13 15.23 -9.31
N SER A 775 -19.56 14.77 -8.13
CA SER A 775 -20.81 14.00 -7.97
C SER A 775 -22.05 14.87 -8.12
N TYR A 776 -22.02 16.11 -7.62
CA TYR A 776 -23.09 17.10 -7.80
C TYR A 776 -23.30 17.44 -9.29
N ARG A 777 -22.21 17.49 -10.08
CA ARG A 777 -22.26 17.62 -11.55
C ARG A 777 -23.02 16.47 -12.21
N MET A 778 -22.76 15.22 -11.81
CA MET A 778 -23.44 14.05 -12.39
C MET A 778 -24.95 14.03 -12.08
N ALA A 779 -25.34 14.36 -10.84
CA ALA A 779 -26.73 14.42 -10.43
C ALA A 779 -27.53 15.56 -11.12
N HIS A 780 -26.88 16.68 -11.44
CA HIS A 780 -27.51 17.77 -12.18
C HIS A 780 -27.62 17.49 -13.69
N TYR A 781 -26.68 16.73 -14.25
CA TYR A 781 -26.70 16.27 -15.64
C TYR A 781 -27.83 15.27 -15.90
N GLU A 782 -28.10 14.37 -14.94
CA GLU A 782 -29.26 13.45 -15.00
C GLU A 782 -30.60 14.19 -14.89
N LYS A 783 -30.68 15.29 -14.12
CA LYS A 783 -31.91 16.11 -13.99
C LYS A 783 -32.20 17.05 -15.17
N MET A 784 -31.22 17.32 -16.02
CA MET A 784 -31.36 18.22 -17.18
C MET A 784 -31.56 17.49 -18.52
N SER A 785 -31.60 16.15 -18.53
CA SER A 785 -31.99 15.40 -19.72
C SER A 785 -33.51 15.43 -19.85
N PRO A 786 -34.10 16.09 -20.86
CA PRO A 786 -35.51 15.89 -21.15
C PRO A 786 -35.69 14.44 -21.61
N ASP A 787 -36.79 13.85 -21.17
CA ASP A 787 -37.30 12.58 -21.67
C ASP A 787 -37.31 12.58 -23.21
N PRO A 788 -36.77 11.57 -23.91
CA PRO A 788 -36.85 11.50 -25.38
C PRO A 788 -38.27 11.23 -25.89
N TYR A 789 -39.27 11.16 -25.02
CA TYR A 789 -40.68 10.89 -25.34
C TYR A 789 -41.64 11.95 -24.76
N VAL A 790 -41.39 13.24 -25.00
CA VAL A 790 -42.44 14.28 -25.09
C VAL A 790 -42.06 15.30 -26.16
#